data_AF-A0A7S0XBR6-F1
#
_entry.id   AF-A0A7S0XBR6-F1
#
_cell.length_a   1.000
_cell.length_b   1.000
_cell.length_c   1.000
_cell.angle_alpha   90.00
_cell.angle_beta   90.00
_cell.angle_gamma   90.00
#
_symmetry.space_group_name_H-M   'P 1'
#
loop_
_entity.id
_entity.type
_entity.pdbx_description
1 polymer ?
#
loop_
_entity_poly.entity_id
_entity_poly.type
_entity_poly.pdbx_seq_one_letter_code
_entity_poly.pdbx_strand_id
1 'polypeptide(L)'
;MGRGTPVGTGRRNRWDATPAAGAVDAVAATPNAAGAAEDWGATPVGAGGVVGATPKRGRSRWDETPLLKAGSAAGSALDGAATPLGGALAGAATPRMTDGGATPGPGQLAGMMTPDAAALAQQHAAGSAAPMTPEQYNTMRWEREVEERNKALTDEELDAMLPGEGYKVLEAPASYVPIRTPARKLLATPTPYGGQTPGFYAMPDEDRGQAFDLPETPEGLPTLKPEDYQYFAPLLRETEEEELSLEEQKERKIMKMLLKVKNGTPPQRKSAFRQLTDKAREFGAGPLFNQILPLLMSPTLEDQERHLLVKVIDRVLYKLDELVRPYVHKILVVIEPLLIDEDFYARVEGREIISNLAKAAGLATMIAAMRPDIDNVDEYVRNTTARAFAVVAQALGIPALLPFLKAVCQSKKSWQARHTGIKISQQIAILLGCAVLPHLKSLVEIIEHGLQDENQKVRTITALSVAALAEAGAPYGIESFDSVLKPLWKGIRAHRGKVLAAFLKAIGFIIPLMDGMYANYYTREVMVILIREFASADEEMKKITLKVVKQCVGTDGVEPDYIRAEVMPDFFKHFWVRRMALDRRNYNQLVETTLEIALKVGSSDIVGRVVEDLKDESEPYRRMVMETITKVVEKLGTADIDARLEELLIDGILYSFQEQTGDDGDVMLKGFGTVVNALGKRSKPYLPQICGTIKWRLNNKSAEVRQQAADLIARVASVMKTCEEEQLMGHLGVVLYEYLGEEYPEVLGSILGALKSIVNVMGMSRMTPPVKDLLPRLTPILKNRHEKVQENCIDLVGRIADRGAEFVPAREWMRICFELLEMLKATKKAIRRATVNTFGYIAKAIGPQDVLATLLNNLKVQERQNRVCTTVAIAIVAETCSPFTVLPALMNEYRVPELNIQNGVLKSLAFLFEYIGEMGKDYVYAVTPLLEDALMDRDLVHRQTAAVTVKHLALGCAGLGCEDAIMHLLNYTWPNIFETSPHLINAVHEAIEGARISLGPGFVLGYTLQGLFHPARKVREVYWKVYNNLYIGSQDALVPCYPALEDEGDNSYRRHELDIFI
;
A
#
# COMPACT_ATOMS: atom_id res chain seq x y z
N MET A 1 -1.08 44.35 59.02
CA MET A 1 -1.83 43.28 59.74
C MET A 1 -2.90 42.76 58.78
N GLY A 2 -3.05 41.48 58.45
CA GLY A 2 -2.19 40.32 58.73
C GLY A 2 -2.97 39.03 59.01
N ARG A 3 -2.70 37.95 58.23
CA ARG A 3 -3.20 36.56 58.34
C ARG A 3 -4.61 36.31 57.76
N GLY A 4 -4.88 35.17 57.09
CA GLY A 4 -4.03 34.00 56.81
C GLY A 4 -4.52 33.13 55.63
N THR A 5 -3.66 32.21 55.18
CA THR A 5 -3.77 31.39 53.96
C THR A 5 -4.00 29.87 54.30
N PRO A 6 -3.70 28.86 53.47
CA PRO A 6 -4.65 28.23 52.53
C PRO A 6 -4.63 26.65 52.57
N VAL A 7 -4.82 26.00 51.40
CA VAL A 7 -4.44 24.61 50.98
C VAL A 7 -5.60 23.63 50.75
N GLY A 8 -5.45 22.79 49.70
CA GLY A 8 -6.30 21.65 49.34
C GLY A 8 -5.45 20.44 48.86
N THR A 9 -5.95 19.67 47.88
CA THR A 9 -5.45 18.35 47.40
C THR A 9 -5.74 17.18 48.36
N GLY A 10 -5.97 15.93 47.93
CA GLY A 10 -5.99 15.38 46.55
C GLY A 10 -6.57 13.96 46.48
N ARG A 11 -6.68 13.40 45.27
CA ARG A 11 -7.21 12.04 44.96
C ARG A 11 -6.30 10.91 45.49
N ARG A 12 -6.87 9.74 45.82
CA ARG A 12 -6.61 8.48 45.05
C ARG A 12 -7.54 7.31 45.38
N ASN A 13 -7.58 6.36 44.44
CA ASN A 13 -8.41 5.15 44.43
C ASN A 13 -7.89 4.09 45.40
N ARG A 14 -8.77 3.16 45.78
CA ARG A 14 -8.47 1.94 46.53
C ARG A 14 -8.72 0.72 45.65
N TRP A 15 -7.67 -0.03 45.35
CA TRP A 15 -7.70 -1.49 45.46
C TRP A 15 -6.95 -1.85 46.75
N ASP A 16 -6.97 -3.13 47.13
CA ASP A 16 -6.37 -3.75 48.32
C ASP A 16 -7.23 -3.76 49.61
N ALA A 17 -7.69 -4.98 49.95
CA ALA A 17 -7.64 -5.61 51.28
C ALA A 17 -8.35 -6.99 51.26
N THR A 18 -7.57 -8.07 51.14
CA THR A 18 -7.86 -9.45 51.61
C THR A 18 -7.39 -9.61 53.08
N PRO A 19 -7.48 -10.78 53.75
CA PRO A 19 -8.63 -11.70 53.94
C PRO A 19 -8.78 -12.16 55.43
N ALA A 20 -9.57 -13.22 55.68
CA ALA A 20 -9.26 -14.40 56.53
C ALA A 20 -10.15 -14.78 57.75
N ALA A 21 -10.38 -16.12 57.82
CA ALA A 21 -10.49 -17.02 58.98
C ALA A 21 -11.76 -17.11 59.88
N GLY A 22 -12.16 -18.35 60.19
CA GLY A 22 -12.85 -18.70 61.46
C GLY A 22 -13.98 -19.74 61.38
N ALA A 23 -13.85 -20.87 62.07
CA ALA A 23 -14.82 -21.99 62.11
C ALA A 23 -14.73 -22.72 63.47
N VAL A 24 -15.64 -23.60 63.94
CA VAL A 24 -16.89 -24.23 63.47
C VAL A 24 -17.84 -24.41 64.69
N ASP A 25 -19.13 -24.81 64.52
CA ASP A 25 -19.69 -26.02 65.18
C ASP A 25 -21.21 -26.29 64.97
N ALA A 26 -21.57 -27.59 64.99
CA ALA A 26 -22.91 -28.25 65.12
C ALA A 26 -24.05 -27.90 64.11
N VAL A 27 -24.56 -28.72 63.16
CA VAL A 27 -24.80 -30.20 62.98
C VAL A 27 -26.05 -30.71 63.77
N ALA A 28 -27.10 -31.36 63.23
CA ALA A 28 -27.43 -32.03 61.94
C ALA A 28 -28.95 -31.84 61.56
N ALA A 29 -29.59 -32.36 60.48
CA ALA A 29 -29.22 -33.42 59.51
C ALA A 29 -29.96 -33.31 58.14
N THR A 30 -29.22 -33.49 57.03
CA THR A 30 -29.55 -34.13 55.70
C THR A 30 -30.89 -33.86 54.98
N PRO A 31 -30.84 -33.61 53.65
CA PRO A 31 -30.67 -34.72 52.68
C PRO A 31 -29.46 -34.58 51.73
N ASN A 32 -28.77 -35.70 51.47
CA ASN A 32 -27.69 -35.82 50.49
C ASN A 32 -28.23 -36.27 49.13
N ALA A 33 -27.68 -35.71 48.03
CA ALA A 33 -26.80 -36.41 47.09
C ALA A 33 -26.93 -35.95 45.62
N ALA A 34 -25.78 -35.61 45.03
CA ALA A 34 -25.45 -35.60 43.59
C ALA A 34 -26.29 -34.72 42.63
N GLY A 35 -25.70 -34.13 41.58
CA GLY A 35 -24.30 -34.15 41.16
C GLY A 35 -24.14 -33.60 39.73
N ALA A 36 -22.88 -33.50 39.27
CA ALA A 36 -22.46 -33.09 37.92
C ALA A 36 -22.76 -31.63 37.51
N ALA A 37 -21.71 -30.80 37.57
CA ALA A 37 -21.55 -29.70 36.63
C ALA A 37 -20.82 -30.25 35.39
N GLU A 38 -21.55 -30.48 34.31
CA GLU A 38 -20.99 -30.82 32.98
C GLU A 38 -20.57 -29.49 32.31
N ASP A 39 -19.29 -29.30 32.02
CA ASP A 39 -18.64 -29.75 30.78
C ASP A 39 -19.34 -29.22 29.51
N TRP A 40 -18.91 -28.04 29.05
CA TRP A 40 -19.31 -27.47 27.76
C TRP A 40 -18.50 -28.06 26.57
N GLY A 41 -17.96 -29.28 26.75
CA GLY A 41 -17.15 -30.03 25.80
C GLY A 41 -17.81 -31.28 25.22
N ALA A 42 -19.13 -31.48 25.32
CA ALA A 42 -19.79 -32.66 24.74
C ALA A 42 -21.16 -32.36 24.07
N THR A 43 -21.32 -32.85 22.83
CA THR A 43 -22.63 -33.04 22.19
C THR A 43 -22.92 -34.54 22.12
N PRO A 44 -24.04 -35.05 22.69
CA PRO A 44 -24.29 -36.49 22.75
C PRO A 44 -24.75 -37.07 21.40
N VAL A 45 -24.29 -38.28 21.09
CA VAL A 45 -24.74 -39.08 19.93
C VAL A 45 -25.75 -40.13 20.39
N GLY A 46 -26.93 -40.19 19.75
CA GLY A 46 -28.02 -41.08 20.17
C GLY A 46 -29.04 -41.46 19.08
N ALA A 47 -28.61 -42.34 18.16
CA ALA A 47 -29.42 -43.27 17.33
C ALA A 47 -30.53 -42.75 16.36
N GLY A 48 -30.38 -43.07 15.06
CA GLY A 48 -31.53 -43.27 14.15
C GLY A 48 -31.36 -43.02 12.64
N GLY A 49 -30.75 -43.94 11.87
CA GLY A 49 -31.03 -44.08 10.42
C GLY A 49 -29.89 -43.84 9.39
N VAL A 50 -29.39 -44.96 8.85
CA VAL A 50 -28.51 -45.19 7.66
C VAL A 50 -28.92 -44.38 6.39
N VAL A 51 -28.10 -44.05 5.36
CA VAL A 51 -26.83 -44.57 4.78
C VAL A 51 -26.06 -43.45 4.01
N GLY A 52 -24.72 -43.54 3.86
CA GLY A 52 -23.99 -42.96 2.70
C GLY A 52 -22.76 -42.08 3.03
N ALA A 53 -21.56 -42.64 3.02
CA ALA A 53 -20.34 -41.97 3.47
C ALA A 53 -19.44 -41.43 2.32
N THR A 54 -18.86 -40.23 2.52
CA THR A 54 -17.64 -39.75 1.85
C THR A 54 -16.78 -38.95 2.83
N PRO A 55 -15.43 -39.05 2.81
CA PRO A 55 -14.57 -38.46 3.83
C PRO A 55 -14.29 -36.96 3.59
N LYS A 56 -14.46 -36.14 4.63
CA LYS A 56 -14.05 -34.72 4.62
C LYS A 56 -12.54 -34.60 4.90
N ARG A 57 -11.78 -34.00 3.98
CA ARG A 57 -10.39 -33.55 4.24
C ARG A 57 -10.39 -32.40 5.23
N GLY A 58 -9.46 -32.41 6.19
CA GLY A 58 -9.16 -31.26 7.04
C GLY A 58 -8.60 -30.09 6.22
N ARG A 59 -8.92 -28.86 6.61
CA ARG A 59 -8.47 -27.63 5.93
C ARG A 59 -7.13 -27.16 6.50
N SER A 60 -6.17 -26.92 5.62
CA SER A 60 -4.86 -26.38 5.97
C SER A 60 -4.93 -24.87 6.26
N ARG A 61 -4.10 -24.40 7.19
CA ARG A 61 -4.00 -23.01 7.67
C ARG A 61 -3.51 -22.00 6.61
N TRP A 62 -3.24 -22.45 5.39
CA TRP A 62 -2.87 -21.63 4.22
C TRP A 62 -4.04 -21.22 3.33
N ASP A 63 -5.27 -21.65 3.64
CA ASP A 63 -6.49 -21.26 2.90
C ASP A 63 -7.15 -19.96 3.42
N GLU A 64 -6.65 -19.36 4.51
CA GLU A 64 -7.07 -18.02 4.91
C GLU A 64 -6.34 -16.94 4.12
N THR A 65 -6.95 -16.56 2.99
CA THR A 65 -6.87 -15.15 2.58
C THR A 65 -7.82 -14.39 3.50
N PRO A 66 -7.39 -13.37 4.25
CA PRO A 66 -8.33 -12.59 5.07
C PRO A 66 -9.37 -11.95 4.15
N LEU A 67 -10.64 -12.28 4.38
CA LEU A 67 -11.77 -11.52 3.84
C LEU A 67 -11.77 -10.13 4.49
N LEU A 68 -10.97 -9.23 3.92
CA LEU A 68 -11.08 -7.79 4.14
C LEU A 68 -12.51 -7.37 3.79
N LYS A 69 -13.34 -7.19 4.83
CA LYS A 69 -14.59 -6.45 4.72
C LYS A 69 -14.27 -5.07 4.13
N ALA A 70 -14.68 -4.86 2.89
CA ALA A 70 -14.54 -3.58 2.22
C ALA A 70 -15.50 -2.54 2.86
N GLY A 71 -15.00 -1.86 3.91
CA GLY A 71 -15.55 -0.62 4.44
C GLY A 71 -14.87 0.56 3.75
N SER A 72 -15.61 1.20 2.85
CA SER A 72 -15.24 2.34 2.00
C SER A 72 -14.27 3.39 2.57
N ALA A 73 -13.18 3.65 1.82
CA ALA A 73 -12.61 5.00 1.61
C ALA A 73 -11.81 5.02 0.30
N ALA A 74 -12.26 5.78 -0.70
CA ALA A 74 -11.62 5.84 -2.04
C ALA A 74 -10.72 7.07 -2.18
N GLY A 75 -9.58 6.93 -2.88
CA GLY A 75 -8.69 8.07 -3.14
C GLY A 75 -7.47 7.76 -4.01
N SER A 76 -7.59 8.04 -5.31
CA SER A 76 -6.53 8.09 -6.34
C SER A 76 -5.99 6.76 -6.87
N ALA A 77 -6.07 6.61 -8.20
CA ALA A 77 -5.36 5.61 -8.98
C ALA A 77 -4.72 6.34 -10.18
N LEU A 78 -3.40 6.44 -10.16
CA LEU A 78 -2.51 6.76 -11.28
C LEU A 78 -1.14 6.18 -10.89
N ASP A 79 -0.78 5.05 -11.49
CA ASP A 79 0.58 4.51 -11.45
C ASP A 79 0.78 3.65 -12.71
N GLY A 80 1.96 3.73 -13.35
CA GLY A 80 2.23 3.00 -14.59
C GLY A 80 2.77 3.82 -15.77
N ALA A 81 3.87 4.55 -15.58
CA ALA A 81 4.69 5.04 -16.70
C ALA A 81 6.19 4.86 -16.39
N ALA A 82 6.67 3.61 -16.49
CA ALA A 82 8.09 3.28 -16.49
C ALA A 82 8.43 2.44 -17.74
N THR A 83 8.74 3.12 -18.84
CA THR A 83 9.18 2.50 -20.09
C THR A 83 10.62 1.98 -19.99
N PRO A 84 10.90 0.73 -20.40
CA PRO A 84 12.27 0.28 -20.68
C PRO A 84 12.73 0.76 -22.07
N LEU A 85 14.05 0.94 -22.21
CA LEU A 85 14.69 1.42 -23.43
C LEU A 85 15.12 0.26 -24.35
N GLY A 86 14.96 0.42 -25.67
CA GLY A 86 15.92 -0.12 -26.65
C GLY A 86 15.41 -1.04 -27.76
N GLY A 87 15.26 -0.50 -28.98
CA GLY A 87 15.71 -1.17 -30.22
C GLY A 87 14.68 -1.56 -31.28
N ALA A 88 14.55 -0.76 -32.34
CA ALA A 88 14.48 -1.19 -33.75
C ALA A 88 14.51 0.02 -34.73
N LEU A 89 15.05 -0.20 -35.94
CA LEU A 89 15.22 0.78 -37.02
C LEU A 89 14.11 0.70 -38.10
N ALA A 90 14.15 1.68 -39.02
CA ALA A 90 13.59 1.69 -40.38
C ALA A 90 12.11 2.09 -40.56
N GLY A 91 11.91 3.25 -41.19
CA GLY A 91 10.60 3.85 -41.50
C GLY A 91 10.12 3.73 -42.95
N ALA A 92 9.12 4.54 -43.32
CA ALA A 92 8.75 4.86 -44.70
C ALA A 92 7.76 6.06 -44.83
N ALA A 93 8.14 7.01 -45.68
CA ALA A 93 7.36 7.92 -46.57
C ALA A 93 5.93 8.45 -46.24
N THR A 94 5.78 9.77 -46.43
CA THR A 94 4.53 10.54 -46.61
C THR A 94 3.99 10.45 -48.06
N PRO A 95 2.71 10.80 -48.36
CA PRO A 95 2.30 12.20 -48.70
C PRO A 95 0.85 12.54 -48.21
N ARG A 96 0.15 13.68 -48.46
CA ARG A 96 0.25 14.75 -49.49
C ARG A 96 -0.48 16.07 -49.11
N MET A 97 -0.16 17.16 -49.83
CA MET A 97 -0.68 18.56 -49.85
C MET A 97 -2.19 18.78 -50.10
N THR A 98 -2.73 19.95 -49.66
CA THR A 98 -3.33 21.10 -50.44
C THR A 98 -4.13 22.06 -49.49
N ASP A 99 -4.43 23.34 -49.74
CA ASP A 99 -3.80 24.50 -50.41
C ASP A 99 -4.71 25.75 -50.16
N GLY A 100 -4.20 27.00 -50.29
CA GLY A 100 -5.02 28.19 -50.64
C GLY A 100 -5.34 29.29 -49.59
N GLY A 101 -4.71 30.47 -49.74
CA GLY A 101 -5.49 31.69 -50.07
C GLY A 101 -5.67 32.87 -49.09
N ALA A 102 -4.77 33.86 -49.20
CA ALA A 102 -5.02 35.34 -49.19
C ALA A 102 -5.49 36.13 -47.93
N THR A 103 -4.73 37.20 -47.64
CA THR A 103 -5.11 38.44 -46.89
C THR A 103 -5.39 39.59 -47.91
N PRO A 104 -6.05 40.74 -47.58
CA PRO A 104 -5.38 41.90 -46.90
C PRO A 104 -6.30 42.94 -46.17
N GLY A 105 -5.73 43.98 -45.51
CA GLY A 105 -6.40 45.30 -45.35
C GLY A 105 -6.07 46.16 -44.10
N PRO A 106 -5.92 47.52 -44.16
CA PRO A 106 -5.05 48.25 -43.19
C PRO A 106 -5.54 49.61 -42.59
N GLY A 107 -4.78 50.16 -41.60
CA GLY A 107 -4.77 51.58 -41.15
C GLY A 107 -5.38 51.86 -39.74
N GLN A 108 -4.99 52.88 -38.95
CA GLN A 108 -3.97 53.95 -39.04
C GLN A 108 -3.63 54.59 -37.65
N LEU A 109 -2.35 54.96 -37.43
CA LEU A 109 -1.79 56.17 -36.77
C LEU A 109 -2.23 56.67 -35.35
N ALA A 110 -1.23 56.85 -34.45
CA ALA A 110 -0.74 58.16 -33.91
C ALA A 110 -0.45 58.24 -32.38
N GLY A 111 0.68 58.87 -31.98
CA GLY A 111 0.78 59.66 -30.73
C GLY A 111 2.02 59.52 -29.81
N MET A 112 2.70 60.66 -29.57
CA MET A 112 3.60 61.00 -28.42
C MET A 112 4.97 60.27 -28.32
N MET A 113 6.13 60.96 -28.42
CA MET A 113 6.78 61.98 -27.55
C MET A 113 7.48 61.43 -26.29
N THR A 114 8.80 61.61 -26.25
CA THR A 114 9.77 61.23 -25.20
C THR A 114 9.88 62.26 -24.07
N PRO A 115 10.31 61.85 -22.86
CA PRO A 115 11.52 62.48 -22.29
C PRO A 115 12.47 61.57 -21.47
N ASP A 116 13.69 62.08 -21.33
CA ASP A 116 14.72 61.91 -20.27
C ASP A 116 15.36 60.55 -19.94
N ALA A 117 16.62 60.43 -20.39
CA ALA A 117 17.53 59.30 -20.19
C ALA A 117 18.08 59.12 -18.75
N ALA A 118 17.71 59.98 -17.79
CA ALA A 118 18.18 59.87 -16.41
C ALA A 118 17.50 58.72 -15.62
N ALA A 119 16.30 58.30 -16.01
CA ALA A 119 15.57 57.23 -15.34
C ALA A 119 16.03 55.81 -15.74
N LEU A 120 16.59 55.63 -16.94
CA LEU A 120 16.91 54.32 -17.50
C LEU A 120 18.12 53.65 -16.83
N ALA A 121 19.07 54.45 -16.33
CA ALA A 121 20.29 53.95 -15.67
C ALA A 121 20.01 53.24 -14.34
N GLN A 122 18.91 53.58 -13.66
CA GLN A 122 18.57 53.01 -12.35
C GLN A 122 17.70 51.74 -12.45
N GLN A 123 17.18 51.45 -13.64
CA GLN A 123 16.33 50.28 -13.90
C GLN A 123 17.12 49.06 -14.42
N HIS A 124 18.30 49.27 -15.02
CA HIS A 124 19.18 48.20 -15.50
C HIS A 124 19.89 47.40 -14.38
N ALA A 125 19.91 47.90 -13.14
CA ALA A 125 20.49 47.21 -11.99
C ALA A 125 19.54 46.20 -11.30
N ALA A 126 18.28 46.10 -11.75
CA ALA A 126 17.24 45.29 -11.10
C ALA A 126 16.67 44.15 -11.98
N GLY A 127 17.23 43.91 -13.17
CA GLY A 127 16.67 42.99 -14.18
C GLY A 127 17.27 41.58 -14.23
N SER A 128 18.35 41.29 -13.50
CA SER A 128 19.18 40.08 -13.68
C SER A 128 19.06 39.03 -12.57
N ALA A 129 17.98 39.08 -11.77
CA ALA A 129 17.77 38.20 -10.60
C ALA A 129 16.33 37.65 -10.48
N ALA A 130 15.72 37.24 -11.60
CA ALA A 130 14.47 36.47 -11.59
C ALA A 130 14.76 35.00 -11.91
N PRO A 131 14.42 34.03 -11.04
CA PRO A 131 14.57 32.61 -11.34
C PRO A 131 13.58 32.17 -12.45
N MET A 132 14.08 31.44 -13.44
CA MET A 132 13.31 30.88 -14.55
C MET A 132 12.21 29.93 -14.05
N THR A 133 11.07 29.86 -14.75
CA THR A 133 10.00 28.92 -14.37
C THR A 133 10.34 27.48 -14.77
N PRO A 134 9.82 26.45 -14.06
CA PRO A 134 10.15 25.05 -14.36
C PRO A 134 9.81 24.60 -15.79
N GLU A 135 8.70 25.10 -16.35
CA GLU A 135 8.31 24.82 -17.75
C GLU A 135 9.29 25.42 -18.76
N GLN A 136 9.78 26.64 -18.51
CA GLN A 136 10.80 27.28 -19.36
C GLN A 136 12.14 26.53 -19.28
N TYR A 137 12.51 26.03 -18.11
CA TYR A 137 13.73 25.24 -17.93
C TYR A 137 13.65 23.88 -18.64
N ASN A 138 12.54 23.15 -18.51
CA ASN A 138 12.31 21.90 -19.23
C ASN A 138 12.30 22.11 -20.75
N THR A 139 11.72 23.22 -21.22
CA THR A 139 11.73 23.57 -22.65
C THR A 139 13.16 23.83 -23.15
N MET A 140 13.96 24.62 -22.42
CA MET A 140 15.37 24.83 -22.76
C MET A 140 16.21 23.54 -22.70
N ARG A 141 15.94 22.65 -21.75
CA ARG A 141 16.63 21.35 -21.64
C ARG A 141 16.34 20.48 -22.87
N TRP A 142 15.07 20.40 -23.28
CA TRP A 142 14.67 19.68 -24.49
C TRP A 142 15.26 20.32 -25.75
N GLU A 143 15.29 21.66 -25.85
CA GLU A 143 15.92 22.35 -26.98
C GLU A 143 17.42 22.08 -27.06
N ARG A 144 18.13 22.09 -25.92
CA ARG A 144 19.56 21.74 -25.85
C ARG A 144 19.81 20.28 -26.22
N GLU A 145 19.01 19.34 -25.72
CA GLU A 145 19.15 17.92 -26.04
C GLU A 145 18.86 17.65 -27.53
N VAL A 146 17.91 18.38 -28.12
CA VAL A 146 17.65 18.36 -29.57
C VAL A 146 18.78 19.02 -30.37
N GLU A 147 19.43 20.09 -29.89
CA GLU A 147 20.63 20.65 -30.54
C GLU A 147 21.85 19.72 -30.43
N GLU A 148 22.07 19.06 -29.28
CA GLU A 148 23.15 18.07 -29.12
C GLU A 148 22.96 16.84 -30.02
N ARG A 149 21.74 16.29 -30.13
CA ARG A 149 21.44 15.17 -31.05
C ARG A 149 21.49 15.55 -32.54
N ASN A 150 21.32 16.82 -32.88
CA ASN A 150 21.40 17.33 -34.25
C ASN A 150 22.72 18.06 -34.55
N LYS A 151 23.72 17.96 -33.67
CA LYS A 151 25.07 18.46 -33.91
C LYS A 151 25.67 17.74 -35.11
N ALA A 152 26.29 18.49 -36.02
CA ALA A 152 27.03 17.88 -37.13
C ALA A 152 28.27 17.16 -36.57
N LEU A 153 28.40 15.87 -36.89
CA LEU A 153 29.59 15.07 -36.59
C LEU A 153 30.74 15.51 -37.49
N THR A 154 31.97 15.47 -36.96
CA THR A 154 33.19 15.68 -37.76
C THR A 154 33.58 14.42 -38.54
N ASP A 155 34.39 14.56 -39.58
CA ASP A 155 34.91 13.41 -40.33
C ASP A 155 35.74 12.46 -39.43
N GLU A 156 36.44 13.01 -38.42
CA GLU A 156 37.18 12.24 -37.41
C GLU A 156 36.25 11.42 -36.48
N GLU A 157 35.09 11.98 -36.09
CA GLU A 157 34.07 11.26 -35.32
C GLU A 157 33.39 10.17 -36.17
N LEU A 158 33.21 10.42 -37.47
CA LEU A 158 32.64 9.46 -38.43
C LEU A 158 33.57 8.28 -38.70
N ASP A 159 34.86 8.52 -38.94
CA ASP A 159 35.87 7.47 -39.15
C ASP A 159 36.11 6.62 -37.88
N ALA A 160 35.84 7.16 -36.69
CA ALA A 160 35.84 6.39 -35.43
C ALA A 160 34.60 5.49 -35.25
N MET A 161 33.46 5.83 -35.87
CA MET A 161 32.21 5.07 -35.79
C MET A 161 32.03 4.04 -36.92
N LEU A 162 32.69 4.25 -38.07
CA LEU A 162 32.56 3.40 -39.25
C LEU A 162 33.62 2.27 -39.27
N PRO A 163 33.27 1.03 -39.68
CA PRO A 163 34.21 -0.09 -39.72
C PRO A 163 35.16 0.04 -40.93
N GLY A 164 36.46 0.27 -40.68
CA GLY A 164 37.46 0.71 -41.66
C GLY A 164 37.74 -0.15 -42.92
N GLU A 165 37.02 -1.25 -43.15
CA GLU A 165 37.00 -1.96 -44.43
C GLU A 165 35.56 -2.22 -44.90
N GLY A 166 35.26 -1.92 -46.17
CA GLY A 166 34.01 -2.31 -46.83
C GLY A 166 33.11 -1.18 -47.34
N TYR A 167 33.41 0.10 -47.05
CA TYR A 167 32.69 1.25 -47.59
C TYR A 167 33.58 2.12 -48.49
N LYS A 168 32.95 2.93 -49.36
CA LYS A 168 33.60 3.91 -50.22
C LYS A 168 32.92 5.27 -50.03
N VAL A 169 33.66 6.25 -49.52
CA VAL A 169 33.20 7.63 -49.41
C VAL A 169 32.99 8.22 -50.82
N LEU A 170 31.90 8.96 -51.00
CA LEU A 170 31.55 9.63 -52.26
C LEU A 170 31.63 11.14 -52.08
N GLU A 171 32.12 11.85 -53.09
CA GLU A 171 32.12 13.31 -53.10
C GLU A 171 30.69 13.86 -53.18
N ALA A 172 30.41 14.92 -52.41
CA ALA A 172 29.10 15.57 -52.42
C ALA A 172 28.82 16.26 -53.78
N PRO A 173 27.61 16.17 -54.34
CA PRO A 173 27.26 16.89 -55.57
C PRO A 173 27.44 18.40 -55.41
N ALA A 174 27.94 19.08 -56.44
CA ALA A 174 28.26 20.52 -56.41
C ALA A 174 27.07 21.46 -56.14
N SER A 175 25.83 20.95 -56.11
CA SER A 175 24.61 21.67 -55.74
C SER A 175 24.20 21.50 -54.26
N TYR A 176 24.92 20.71 -53.47
CA TYR A 176 24.59 20.46 -52.06
C TYR A 176 25.13 21.57 -51.15
N VAL A 177 24.22 22.39 -50.63
CA VAL A 177 24.51 23.39 -49.60
C VAL A 177 23.88 22.93 -48.27
N PRO A 178 24.68 22.59 -47.24
CA PRO A 178 24.13 22.11 -45.97
C PRO A 178 23.39 23.23 -45.22
N ILE A 179 22.16 22.92 -44.79
CA ILE A 179 21.30 23.86 -44.04
C ILE A 179 21.82 23.96 -42.60
N ARG A 180 22.56 25.04 -42.29
CA ARG A 180 23.23 25.25 -40.99
C ARG A 180 22.32 25.75 -39.85
N THR A 181 21.03 26.01 -40.11
CA THR A 181 20.08 26.49 -39.11
C THR A 181 18.80 25.67 -39.12
N PRO A 182 18.30 25.19 -37.97
CA PRO A 182 17.04 24.45 -37.93
C PRO A 182 15.89 25.38 -38.35
N ALA A 183 15.00 24.89 -39.23
CA ALA A 183 13.95 25.69 -39.87
C ALA A 183 13.04 26.46 -38.88
N ARG A 184 12.97 26.03 -37.62
CA ARG A 184 12.26 26.71 -36.53
C ARG A 184 12.83 28.10 -36.22
N LYS A 185 14.15 28.32 -36.34
CA LYS A 185 14.81 29.63 -36.12
C LYS A 185 14.59 30.61 -37.28
N LEU A 186 14.13 30.17 -38.46
CA LEU A 186 13.75 31.03 -39.60
C LEU A 186 12.30 31.58 -39.50
N LEU A 187 11.46 31.00 -38.64
CA LEU A 187 10.06 31.42 -38.43
C LEU A 187 9.89 32.38 -37.24
N ALA A 188 10.95 32.65 -36.49
CA ALA A 188 10.93 33.63 -35.40
C ALA A 188 11.03 35.05 -35.97
N THR A 189 9.95 35.83 -35.87
CA THR A 189 9.93 37.24 -36.29
C THR A 189 10.92 38.07 -35.48
N PRO A 190 11.89 38.77 -36.11
CA PRO A 190 12.91 39.52 -35.39
C PRO A 190 12.32 40.80 -34.77
N THR A 191 12.46 40.95 -33.45
CA THR A 191 12.22 42.21 -32.74
C THR A 191 13.32 43.22 -33.07
N PRO A 192 12.98 44.47 -33.44
CA PRO A 192 13.96 45.41 -33.99
C PRO A 192 14.81 46.09 -32.90
N TYR A 193 16.03 45.60 -32.70
CA TYR A 193 17.10 46.41 -32.07
C TYR A 193 17.67 47.36 -33.12
N GLY A 194 17.41 48.66 -32.97
CA GLY A 194 17.87 49.69 -33.92
C GLY A 194 19.14 50.41 -33.47
N GLY A 195 19.89 50.93 -34.44
CA GLY A 195 20.90 51.99 -34.23
C GLY A 195 22.35 51.53 -34.30
N GLN A 196 23.01 51.78 -35.45
CA GLN A 196 24.45 51.65 -35.61
C GLN A 196 25.20 52.84 -34.98
N THR A 197 26.23 52.57 -34.18
CA THR A 197 27.39 53.46 -34.01
C THR A 197 28.67 52.61 -33.91
N PRO A 198 29.76 52.95 -34.61
CA PRO A 198 30.89 52.04 -34.77
C PRO A 198 32.02 52.30 -33.76
N GLY A 199 32.59 51.23 -33.20
CA GLY A 199 33.87 51.29 -32.49
C GLY A 199 33.86 50.79 -31.04
N PHE A 200 33.61 49.50 -30.84
CA PHE A 200 34.14 48.77 -29.68
C PHE A 200 34.69 47.41 -30.12
N TYR A 201 35.71 46.94 -29.42
CA TYR A 201 36.45 45.71 -29.74
C TYR A 201 35.52 44.50 -29.86
N ALA A 202 35.74 43.67 -30.88
CA ALA A 202 35.28 42.30 -30.85
C ALA A 202 36.03 41.59 -29.71
N MET A 203 35.30 41.24 -28.65
CA MET A 203 35.77 40.17 -27.75
C MET A 203 35.84 38.90 -28.60
N PRO A 204 36.94 38.14 -28.58
CA PRO A 204 36.94 36.81 -29.20
C PRO A 204 35.82 35.99 -28.57
N ASP A 205 35.04 35.29 -29.39
CA ASP A 205 34.16 34.24 -28.90
C ASP A 205 35.04 33.15 -28.28
N GLU A 206 35.21 33.20 -26.96
CA GLU A 206 35.76 32.06 -26.22
C GLU A 206 34.84 30.87 -26.43
N ASP A 207 35.45 29.78 -26.88
CA ASP A 207 34.81 28.52 -27.21
C ASP A 207 34.07 27.94 -26.00
N ARG A 208 32.78 28.27 -25.88
CA ARG A 208 31.87 27.72 -24.88
C ARG A 208 31.41 26.30 -25.20
N GLY A 209 32.16 25.60 -26.04
CA GLY A 209 32.19 24.15 -26.19
C GLY A 209 32.93 23.40 -25.07
N GLN A 210 33.25 24.05 -23.94
CA GLN A 210 33.66 23.35 -22.72
C GLN A 210 32.56 22.36 -22.29
N ALA A 211 32.77 21.08 -22.65
CA ALA A 211 32.46 20.03 -21.69
C ALA A 211 33.07 20.45 -20.35
N PHE A 212 32.29 20.35 -19.27
CA PHE A 212 32.89 20.48 -17.94
C PHE A 212 33.85 19.31 -17.80
N ASP A 213 35.16 19.59 -17.88
CA ASP A 213 36.21 18.73 -17.33
C ASP A 213 35.99 18.67 -15.82
N LEU A 214 35.04 17.81 -15.42
CA LEU A 214 34.83 17.40 -14.05
C LEU A 214 36.14 16.75 -13.60
N PRO A 215 36.82 17.29 -12.57
CA PRO A 215 38.02 16.66 -12.04
C PRO A 215 37.73 15.21 -11.69
N GLU A 216 38.64 14.29 -12.03
CA GLU A 216 38.46 12.87 -11.73
C GLU A 216 38.10 12.70 -10.25
N THR A 217 36.99 12.01 -9.97
CA THR A 217 36.56 11.78 -8.60
C THR A 217 37.59 10.92 -7.88
N PRO A 218 38.13 11.36 -6.71
CA PRO A 218 39.14 10.60 -5.98
C PRO A 218 38.74 9.15 -5.71
N GLU A 219 39.71 8.23 -5.75
CA GLU A 219 39.46 6.78 -5.66
C GLU A 219 38.55 6.41 -4.48
N GLY A 220 37.48 5.66 -4.78
CA GLY A 220 36.52 5.19 -3.78
C GLY A 220 35.39 6.16 -3.41
N LEU A 221 35.22 7.28 -4.14
CA LEU A 221 34.00 8.08 -4.16
C LEU A 221 33.08 7.70 -5.35
N PRO A 222 31.75 7.84 -5.23
CA PRO A 222 30.84 7.71 -6.38
C PRO A 222 31.04 8.85 -7.39
N THR A 223 30.56 8.64 -8.62
CA THR A 223 30.50 9.70 -9.63
C THR A 223 29.68 10.91 -9.16
N LEU A 224 30.19 12.11 -9.41
CA LEU A 224 29.50 13.36 -9.14
C LEU A 224 28.64 13.76 -10.34
N LYS A 225 27.37 14.12 -10.11
CA LYS A 225 26.58 14.85 -11.12
C LYS A 225 27.11 16.30 -11.20
N PRO A 226 26.94 17.03 -12.31
CA PRO A 226 27.34 18.44 -12.40
C PRO A 226 26.75 19.33 -11.28
N GLU A 227 25.53 19.02 -10.84
CA GLU A 227 24.82 19.68 -9.74
C GLU A 227 25.43 19.41 -8.37
N ASP A 228 26.04 18.23 -8.18
CA ASP A 228 26.70 17.85 -6.94
C ASP A 228 27.97 18.68 -6.69
N TYR A 229 28.58 19.24 -7.74
CA TYR A 229 29.79 20.06 -7.63
C TYR A 229 29.60 21.24 -6.69
N GLN A 230 28.43 21.88 -6.66
CA GLN A 230 28.13 23.00 -5.76
C GLN A 230 28.25 22.62 -4.27
N TYR A 231 27.89 21.39 -3.92
CA TYR A 231 27.84 20.92 -2.53
C TYR A 231 29.07 20.11 -2.13
N PHE A 232 29.69 19.40 -3.06
CA PHE A 232 30.77 18.46 -2.82
C PHE A 232 32.14 18.90 -3.38
N ALA A 233 32.27 20.08 -3.98
CA ALA A 233 33.58 20.66 -4.37
C ALA A 233 34.67 20.65 -3.27
N PRO A 234 34.36 20.79 -1.95
CA PRO A 234 35.38 20.64 -0.90
C PRO A 234 36.03 19.24 -0.82
N LEU A 235 35.44 18.21 -1.45
CA LEU A 235 36.00 16.86 -1.53
C LEU A 235 36.99 16.67 -2.69
N LEU A 236 36.95 17.55 -3.71
CA LEU A 236 37.81 17.48 -4.91
C LEU A 236 39.14 18.22 -4.72
N ARG A 237 39.31 18.96 -3.62
CA ARG A 237 40.58 19.58 -3.26
C ARG A 237 41.47 18.56 -2.56
N GLU A 238 42.46 18.05 -3.26
CA GLU A 238 43.58 17.34 -2.64
C GLU A 238 44.25 18.25 -1.61
N THR A 239 44.17 17.87 -0.35
CA THR A 239 44.74 18.56 0.82
C THR A 239 44.90 17.51 1.89
N GLU A 240 46.08 17.43 2.49
CA GLU A 240 46.43 16.35 3.42
C GLU A 240 45.53 16.42 4.67
N GLU A 241 45.03 15.27 5.15
CA GLU A 241 44.08 15.27 6.29
C GLU A 241 44.74 15.77 7.60
N GLU A 242 46.07 15.88 7.66
CA GLU A 242 46.83 16.33 8.85
C GLU A 242 46.93 17.86 8.99
N GLU A 243 46.85 18.63 7.90
CA GLU A 243 46.90 20.10 7.94
C GLU A 243 45.54 20.76 8.27
N LEU A 244 44.44 20.01 8.19
CA LEU A 244 43.08 20.50 8.37
C LEU A 244 42.64 20.52 9.82
N SER A 245 41.79 21.49 10.19
CA SER A 245 41.22 21.54 11.53
C SER A 245 40.31 20.33 11.81
N LEU A 246 40.18 19.97 13.09
CA LEU A 246 39.36 18.82 13.53
C LEU A 246 37.88 18.96 13.14
N GLU A 247 37.38 20.18 12.91
CA GLU A 247 36.01 20.43 12.44
C GLU A 247 35.89 20.23 10.93
N GLU A 248 36.81 20.77 10.13
CA GLU A 248 36.84 20.55 8.67
C GLU A 248 37.05 19.08 8.30
N GLN A 249 37.87 18.34 9.06
CA GLN A 249 38.02 16.89 8.92
C GLN A 249 36.69 16.16 9.15
N LYS A 250 35.89 16.58 10.13
CA LYS A 250 34.56 16.02 10.39
C LYS A 250 33.59 16.36 9.27
N GLU A 251 33.55 17.61 8.82
CA GLU A 251 32.69 18.03 7.71
C GLU A 251 33.02 17.29 6.41
N ARG A 252 34.30 17.14 6.05
CA ARG A 252 34.73 16.31 4.91
C ARG A 252 34.31 14.85 5.09
N LYS A 253 34.45 14.26 6.28
CA LYS A 253 34.01 12.88 6.56
C LYS A 253 32.49 12.73 6.41
N ILE A 254 31.70 13.70 6.86
CA ILE A 254 30.25 13.76 6.67
C ILE A 254 29.91 13.88 5.17
N MET A 255 30.51 14.82 4.45
CA MET A 255 30.30 15.00 2.99
C MET A 255 30.65 13.72 2.19
N LYS A 256 31.80 13.08 2.48
CA LYS A 256 32.18 11.78 1.86
C LYS A 256 31.11 10.70 2.12
N MET A 257 30.47 10.68 3.29
CA MET A 257 29.38 9.74 3.60
C MET A 257 28.05 10.12 2.95
N LEU A 258 27.68 11.41 2.92
CA LEU A 258 26.44 11.88 2.29
C LEU A 258 26.46 11.65 0.78
N LEU A 259 27.58 11.88 0.09
CA LEU A 259 27.74 11.53 -1.32
C LEU A 259 27.58 10.01 -1.55
N LYS A 260 28.15 9.18 -0.66
CA LYS A 260 27.95 7.72 -0.68
C LYS A 260 26.51 7.30 -0.36
N VAL A 261 25.72 8.12 0.33
CA VAL A 261 24.28 7.91 0.56
C VAL A 261 23.45 8.35 -0.66
N LYS A 262 23.80 9.45 -1.32
CA LYS A 262 23.09 9.99 -2.51
C LYS A 262 23.39 9.14 -3.75
N ASN A 263 24.63 9.15 -4.23
CA ASN A 263 25.03 8.60 -5.54
C ASN A 263 25.60 7.17 -5.46
N GLY A 264 25.82 6.64 -4.26
CA GLY A 264 26.50 5.35 -4.08
C GLY A 264 25.68 4.13 -4.53
N THR A 265 26.39 3.04 -4.85
CA THR A 265 25.77 1.71 -5.01
C THR A 265 25.06 1.27 -3.71
N PRO A 266 24.05 0.38 -3.76
CA PRO A 266 23.33 -0.06 -2.56
C PRO A 266 24.22 -0.56 -1.39
N PRO A 267 25.34 -1.29 -1.63
CA PRO A 267 26.30 -1.64 -0.57
C PRO A 267 27.01 -0.42 0.04
N GLN A 268 27.47 0.53 -0.79
CA GLN A 268 28.12 1.77 -0.33
C GLN A 268 27.14 2.61 0.51
N ARG A 269 25.90 2.80 0.03
CA ARG A 269 24.82 3.46 0.77
C ARG A 269 24.60 2.81 2.13
N LYS A 270 24.43 1.48 2.18
CA LYS A 270 24.19 0.73 3.42
C LYS A 270 25.35 0.85 4.43
N SER A 271 26.58 0.92 3.95
CA SER A 271 27.77 1.14 4.79
C SER A 271 27.80 2.58 5.35
N ALA A 272 27.64 3.59 4.49
CA ALA A 272 27.63 4.99 4.88
C ALA A 272 26.47 5.31 5.86
N PHE A 273 25.27 4.77 5.64
CA PHE A 273 24.13 4.88 6.56
C PHE A 273 24.47 4.38 7.97
N ARG A 274 25.17 3.24 8.09
CA ARG A 274 25.57 2.70 9.39
C ARG A 274 26.58 3.63 10.07
N GLN A 275 27.62 4.03 9.35
CA GLN A 275 28.66 4.94 9.87
C GLN A 275 28.07 6.28 10.34
N LEU A 276 27.17 6.90 9.56
CA LEU A 276 26.47 8.13 9.96
C LEU A 276 25.60 7.92 11.21
N THR A 277 24.90 6.78 11.32
CA THR A 277 24.01 6.50 12.47
C THR A 277 24.80 6.20 13.74
N ASP A 278 25.87 5.40 13.64
CA ASP A 278 26.67 4.96 14.79
C ASP A 278 27.55 6.08 15.34
N LYS A 279 28.08 6.95 14.46
CA LYS A 279 28.93 8.10 14.81
C LYS A 279 28.18 9.45 14.90
N ALA A 280 26.84 9.47 14.81
CA ALA A 280 26.05 10.72 14.84
C ALA A 280 26.41 11.65 16.03
N ARG A 281 26.62 11.09 17.23
CA ARG A 281 27.02 11.85 18.43
C ARG A 281 28.47 12.36 18.39
N GLU A 282 29.36 11.70 17.66
CA GLU A 282 30.79 12.09 17.48
C GLU A 282 30.92 13.26 16.49
N PHE A 283 30.07 13.28 15.47
CA PHE A 283 29.99 14.35 14.47
C PHE A 283 29.31 15.62 15.00
N GLY A 284 28.23 15.48 15.78
CA GLY A 284 27.48 16.60 16.35
C GLY A 284 26.43 17.21 15.41
N ALA A 285 25.43 17.88 16.00
CA ALA A 285 24.24 18.35 15.28
C ALA A 285 24.55 19.41 14.21
N GLY A 286 25.41 20.38 14.52
CA GLY A 286 25.73 21.50 13.62
C GLY A 286 26.31 21.06 12.27
N PRO A 287 27.47 20.38 12.24
CA PRO A 287 28.08 19.89 11.01
C PRO A 287 27.15 18.99 10.18
N LEU A 288 26.35 18.14 10.83
CA LEU A 288 25.37 17.29 10.15
C LEU A 288 24.27 18.12 9.47
N PHE A 289 23.57 18.99 10.19
CA PHE A 289 22.46 19.75 9.60
C PHE A 289 22.92 20.84 8.63
N ASN A 290 24.10 21.46 8.84
CA ASN A 290 24.65 22.43 7.91
C ASN A 290 24.94 21.82 6.53
N GLN A 291 25.32 20.53 6.46
CA GLN A 291 25.59 19.84 5.19
C GLN A 291 24.37 19.12 4.61
N ILE A 292 23.46 18.59 5.46
CA ILE A 292 22.27 17.85 4.98
C ILE A 292 21.15 18.79 4.50
N LEU A 293 20.87 19.89 5.20
CA LEU A 293 19.72 20.74 4.88
C LEU A 293 19.82 21.45 3.50
N PRO A 294 20.99 21.95 3.05
CA PRO A 294 21.11 22.54 1.70
C PRO A 294 20.90 21.53 0.57
N LEU A 295 21.31 20.26 0.76
CA LEU A 295 21.06 19.18 -0.20
C LEU A 295 19.56 18.88 -0.33
N LEU A 296 18.81 18.95 0.77
CA LEU A 296 17.36 18.72 0.75
C LEU A 296 16.56 19.88 0.14
N MET A 297 17.16 21.07 0.03
CA MET A 297 16.58 22.23 -0.64
C MET A 297 16.93 22.32 -2.15
N SER A 298 17.76 21.43 -2.71
CA SER A 298 18.10 21.50 -4.13
C SER A 298 16.91 21.05 -4.99
N PRO A 299 16.39 21.89 -5.91
CA PRO A 299 15.19 21.57 -6.69
C PRO A 299 15.40 20.45 -7.72
N THR A 300 16.65 20.06 -7.96
CA THR A 300 17.04 18.98 -8.88
C THR A 300 17.14 17.61 -8.20
N LEU A 301 16.83 17.52 -6.90
CA LEU A 301 16.93 16.29 -6.11
C LEU A 301 15.83 15.30 -6.51
N GLU A 302 16.23 14.12 -6.99
CA GLU A 302 15.29 13.04 -7.33
C GLU A 302 14.56 12.56 -6.06
N ASP A 303 13.31 12.13 -6.17
CA ASP A 303 12.52 11.70 -4.98
C ASP A 303 13.16 10.52 -4.24
N GLN A 304 13.83 9.63 -4.97
CA GLN A 304 14.62 8.54 -4.40
C GLN A 304 15.86 9.04 -3.64
N GLU A 305 16.47 10.15 -4.05
CA GLU A 305 17.59 10.79 -3.34
C GLU A 305 17.09 11.56 -2.10
N ARG A 306 15.97 12.28 -2.25
CA ARG A 306 15.24 12.96 -1.16
C ARG A 306 14.92 11.98 -0.04
N HIS A 307 14.32 10.84 -0.38
CA HIS A 307 13.99 9.75 0.54
C HIS A 307 15.21 9.21 1.32
N LEU A 308 16.38 9.15 0.68
CA LEU A 308 17.61 8.70 1.34
C LEU A 308 18.13 9.75 2.33
N LEU A 309 18.09 11.03 1.97
CA LEU A 309 18.48 12.13 2.88
C LEU A 309 17.53 12.27 4.07
N VAL A 310 16.21 12.17 3.85
CA VAL A 310 15.19 12.09 4.91
C VAL A 310 15.53 10.95 5.89
N LYS A 311 15.84 9.75 5.38
CA LYS A 311 16.24 8.60 6.22
C LYS A 311 17.56 8.81 6.98
N VAL A 312 18.46 9.68 6.50
CA VAL A 312 19.63 10.09 7.29
C VAL A 312 19.20 11.02 8.43
N ILE A 313 18.39 12.05 8.12
CA ILE A 313 17.88 13.01 9.12
C ILE A 313 17.20 12.28 10.27
N ASP A 314 16.24 11.39 9.98
CA ASP A 314 15.47 10.69 11.00
C ASP A 314 16.35 9.88 11.97
N ARG A 315 17.27 9.07 11.42
CA ARG A 315 18.22 8.27 12.22
C ARG A 315 19.18 9.12 13.04
N VAL A 316 19.60 10.26 12.49
CA VAL A 316 20.48 11.22 13.16
C VAL A 316 19.73 11.95 14.29
N LEU A 317 18.49 12.39 14.06
CA LEU A 317 17.62 12.99 15.08
C LEU A 317 17.46 12.06 16.29
N TYR A 318 17.11 10.78 16.06
CA TYR A 318 16.95 9.79 17.12
C TYR A 318 18.22 9.59 17.98
N LYS A 319 19.41 9.79 17.40
CA LYS A 319 20.69 9.65 18.11
C LYS A 319 21.12 10.93 18.83
N LEU A 320 20.83 12.10 18.27
CA LEU A 320 21.26 13.40 18.79
C LEU A 320 20.42 13.92 19.96
N ASP A 321 19.14 13.56 20.02
CA ASP A 321 18.22 13.90 21.12
C ASP A 321 18.25 15.41 21.45
N GLU A 322 18.59 15.84 22.68
CA GLU A 322 18.53 17.27 23.05
C GLU A 322 19.41 18.21 22.21
N LEU A 323 20.46 17.71 21.54
CA LEU A 323 21.41 18.51 20.74
C LEU A 323 20.75 19.20 19.54
N VAL A 324 19.53 18.80 19.16
CA VAL A 324 18.82 19.35 17.99
C VAL A 324 18.14 20.71 18.27
N ARG A 325 17.95 21.08 19.54
CA ARG A 325 17.13 22.24 19.96
C ARG A 325 17.48 23.56 19.24
N PRO A 326 18.76 23.96 19.05
CA PRO A 326 19.10 25.21 18.33
C PRO A 326 18.77 25.19 16.84
N TYR A 327 18.62 24.00 16.24
CA TYR A 327 18.43 23.80 14.81
C TYR A 327 16.97 23.57 14.41
N VAL A 328 16.04 23.49 15.38
CA VAL A 328 14.61 23.20 15.17
C VAL A 328 13.98 24.08 14.10
N HIS A 329 14.15 25.41 14.15
CA HIS A 329 13.59 26.31 13.14
C HIS A 329 14.19 26.08 11.74
N LYS A 330 15.52 25.86 11.64
CA LYS A 330 16.18 25.53 10.37
C LYS A 330 15.66 24.22 9.76
N ILE A 331 15.43 23.20 10.59
CA ILE A 331 14.88 21.91 10.14
C ILE A 331 13.42 22.10 9.71
N LEU A 332 12.61 22.81 10.49
CA LEU A 332 11.21 23.06 10.15
C LEU A 332 11.05 23.77 8.80
N VAL A 333 11.79 24.84 8.53
CA VAL A 333 11.70 25.57 7.24
C VAL A 333 11.93 24.68 6.02
N VAL A 334 12.79 23.65 6.13
CA VAL A 334 13.07 22.71 5.04
C VAL A 334 12.05 21.57 4.95
N ILE A 335 11.52 21.11 6.08
CA ILE A 335 10.64 19.93 6.16
C ILE A 335 9.14 20.30 6.06
N GLU A 336 8.75 21.51 6.47
CA GLU A 336 7.38 22.01 6.40
C GLU A 336 6.75 21.99 4.99
N PRO A 337 7.46 22.38 3.90
CA PRO A 337 6.98 22.23 2.53
C PRO A 337 6.57 20.80 2.16
N LEU A 338 7.30 19.79 2.65
CA LEU A 338 7.03 18.38 2.37
C LEU A 338 5.64 17.93 2.87
N LEU A 339 5.01 18.65 3.82
CA LEU A 339 3.65 18.37 4.28
C LEU A 339 2.55 18.71 3.25
N ILE A 340 2.90 19.43 2.18
CA ILE A 340 2.00 19.91 1.12
C ILE A 340 2.36 19.31 -0.25
N ASP A 341 3.53 18.68 -0.39
CA ASP A 341 4.00 17.98 -1.60
C ASP A 341 2.91 17.08 -2.21
N GLU A 342 2.90 16.90 -3.53
CA GLU A 342 1.90 16.10 -4.24
C GLU A 342 2.05 14.60 -3.97
N ASP A 343 3.28 14.13 -3.71
CA ASP A 343 3.53 12.74 -3.34
C ASP A 343 3.04 12.44 -1.91
N PHE A 344 2.39 11.28 -1.75
CA PHE A 344 1.99 10.79 -0.45
C PHE A 344 3.18 10.38 0.43
N TYR A 345 4.25 9.80 -0.14
CA TYR A 345 5.39 9.33 0.65
C TYR A 345 6.23 10.49 1.19
N ALA A 346 6.53 11.50 0.37
CA ALA A 346 7.13 12.77 0.80
C ALA A 346 6.34 13.42 1.95
N ARG A 347 4.99 13.43 1.86
CA ARG A 347 4.13 13.90 2.96
C ARG A 347 4.21 13.03 4.21
N VAL A 348 4.33 11.70 4.11
CA VAL A 348 4.53 10.81 5.27
C VAL A 348 5.86 11.08 5.95
N GLU A 349 6.92 11.21 5.15
CA GLU A 349 8.29 11.45 5.60
C GLU A 349 8.46 12.79 6.32
N GLY A 350 7.86 13.86 5.78
CA GLY A 350 7.81 15.15 6.47
C GLY A 350 7.10 15.08 7.83
N ARG A 351 6.03 14.27 7.95
CA ARG A 351 5.35 14.02 9.23
C ARG A 351 6.22 13.21 10.20
N GLU A 352 6.92 12.19 9.74
CA GLU A 352 7.78 11.36 10.58
C GLU A 352 8.94 12.19 11.17
N ILE A 353 9.63 12.97 10.33
CA ILE A 353 10.69 13.89 10.78
C ILE A 353 10.16 14.90 11.79
N ILE A 354 9.03 15.57 11.54
CA ILE A 354 8.48 16.56 12.48
C ILE A 354 8.02 15.90 13.78
N SER A 355 7.46 14.67 13.74
CA SER A 355 7.12 13.89 14.93
C SER A 355 8.36 13.58 15.77
N ASN A 356 9.45 13.13 15.16
CA ASN A 356 10.65 12.72 15.88
C ASN A 356 11.48 13.95 16.35
N LEU A 357 11.48 15.04 15.57
CA LEU A 357 11.97 16.35 15.99
C LEU A 357 11.19 16.88 17.20
N ALA A 358 9.85 16.76 17.22
CA ALA A 358 9.03 17.21 18.34
C ALA A 358 9.33 16.45 19.63
N LYS A 359 9.58 15.13 19.55
CA LYS A 359 9.98 14.29 20.69
C LYS A 359 11.35 14.68 21.25
N ALA A 360 12.33 14.93 20.37
CA ALA A 360 13.70 15.31 20.78
C ALA A 360 13.80 16.78 21.28
N ALA A 361 13.11 17.72 20.63
CA ALA A 361 13.17 19.15 20.96
C ALA A 361 12.28 19.54 22.15
N GLY A 362 11.13 18.86 22.31
CA GLY A 362 10.10 19.16 23.31
C GLY A 362 9.14 20.29 22.91
N LEU A 363 7.92 20.25 23.46
CA LEU A 363 6.80 21.12 23.06
C LEU A 363 7.12 22.63 23.15
N ALA A 364 7.79 23.07 24.22
CA ALA A 364 8.08 24.48 24.43
C ALA A 364 8.99 25.06 23.32
N THR A 365 10.00 24.30 22.90
CA THR A 365 10.91 24.68 21.81
C THR A 365 10.17 24.72 20.47
N MET A 366 9.31 23.73 20.19
CA MET A 366 8.48 23.69 18.97
C MET A 366 7.51 24.88 18.89
N ILE A 367 6.82 25.21 19.99
CA ILE A 367 5.94 26.39 20.07
C ILE A 367 6.75 27.67 19.87
N ALA A 368 7.91 27.82 20.51
CA ALA A 368 8.74 29.02 20.38
C ALA A 368 9.22 29.24 18.93
N ALA A 369 9.59 28.15 18.23
CA ALA A 369 10.11 28.20 16.87
C ALA A 369 9.06 28.58 15.81
N MET A 370 7.82 28.07 15.93
CA MET A 370 6.74 28.26 14.94
C MET A 370 5.77 29.40 15.27
N ARG A 371 5.83 29.99 16.47
CA ARG A 371 4.91 31.06 16.89
C ARG A 371 4.92 32.30 15.97
N PRO A 372 6.06 32.77 15.43
CA PRO A 372 6.08 33.92 14.51
C PRO A 372 5.36 33.65 13.17
N ASP A 373 5.26 32.38 12.78
CA ASP A 373 4.72 31.98 11.48
C ASP A 373 3.18 31.90 11.45
N ILE A 374 2.55 31.93 12.64
CA ILE A 374 1.09 31.81 12.82
C ILE A 374 0.32 33.03 12.30
N ASP A 375 0.85 34.24 12.51
CA ASP A 375 0.29 35.51 12.05
C ASP A 375 1.06 36.17 10.91
N ASN A 376 1.93 35.40 10.24
CA ASN A 376 2.58 35.77 9.00
C ASN A 376 1.54 36.20 7.93
N VAL A 377 1.89 37.18 7.09
CA VAL A 377 1.00 37.68 6.03
C VAL A 377 0.75 36.59 4.98
N ASP A 378 1.78 35.81 4.66
CA ASP A 378 1.70 34.73 3.68
C ASP A 378 0.71 33.62 4.12
N GLU A 379 -0.12 33.17 3.19
CA GLU A 379 -1.04 32.05 3.40
C GLU A 379 -0.36 30.69 3.22
N TYR A 380 0.73 30.62 2.46
CA TYR A 380 1.53 29.40 2.28
C TYR A 380 2.21 28.97 3.58
N VAL A 381 2.99 29.87 4.19
CA VAL A 381 3.63 29.63 5.51
C VAL A 381 2.61 29.26 6.57
N ARG A 382 1.51 30.02 6.70
CA ARG A 382 0.42 29.67 7.64
C ARG A 382 -0.24 28.32 7.36
N ASN A 383 -0.20 27.82 6.13
CA ASN A 383 -0.71 26.49 5.75
C ASN A 383 0.26 25.36 6.14
N THR A 384 1.57 25.53 5.89
CA THR A 384 2.58 24.54 6.29
C THR A 384 2.67 24.45 7.81
N THR A 385 2.75 25.60 8.50
CA THR A 385 2.86 25.66 9.96
C THR A 385 1.61 25.10 10.64
N ALA A 386 0.41 25.31 10.07
CA ALA A 386 -0.81 24.70 10.60
C ALA A 386 -0.80 23.15 10.53
N ARG A 387 -0.20 22.58 9.49
CA ARG A 387 0.01 21.13 9.36
C ARG A 387 1.10 20.65 10.31
N ALA A 388 2.20 21.38 10.44
CA ALA A 388 3.29 21.06 11.36
C ALA A 388 2.80 20.98 12.82
N PHE A 389 2.02 21.96 13.28
CA PHE A 389 1.41 21.91 14.61
C PHE A 389 0.47 20.73 14.83
N ALA A 390 -0.24 20.26 13.81
CA ALA A 390 -1.05 19.05 13.93
C ALA A 390 -0.19 17.78 14.11
N VAL A 391 0.95 17.69 13.42
CA VAL A 391 1.95 16.62 13.62
C VAL A 391 2.55 16.68 15.02
N VAL A 392 2.87 17.88 15.52
CA VAL A 392 3.35 18.08 16.90
C VAL A 392 2.28 17.66 17.92
N ALA A 393 1.01 17.96 17.66
CA ALA A 393 -0.10 17.50 18.51
C ALA A 393 -0.28 15.97 18.50
N GLN A 394 -0.02 15.30 17.36
CA GLN A 394 0.00 13.84 17.28
C GLN A 394 1.18 13.24 18.05
N ALA A 395 2.37 13.85 17.95
CA ALA A 395 3.60 13.32 18.56
C ALA A 395 3.67 13.51 20.08
N LEU A 396 3.13 14.62 20.60
CA LEU A 396 3.22 15.03 22.01
C LEU A 396 1.87 15.00 22.76
N GLY A 397 0.77 14.75 22.05
CA GLY A 397 -0.59 14.68 22.59
C GLY A 397 -1.33 16.03 22.55
N ILE A 398 -2.60 16.01 22.13
CA ILE A 398 -3.48 17.19 22.10
C ILE A 398 -3.54 17.96 23.42
N PRO A 399 -3.67 17.33 24.62
CA PRO A 399 -3.87 18.06 25.88
C PRO A 399 -2.80 19.11 26.18
N ALA A 400 -1.55 18.86 25.79
CA ALA A 400 -0.45 19.78 26.01
C ALA A 400 -0.52 21.02 25.10
N LEU A 401 -1.15 20.91 23.92
CA LEU A 401 -1.31 22.00 22.95
C LEU A 401 -2.62 22.79 23.14
N LEU A 402 -3.63 22.26 23.84
CA LEU A 402 -4.93 22.93 24.05
C LEU A 402 -4.83 24.37 24.59
N PRO A 403 -3.99 24.69 25.61
CA PRO A 403 -3.88 26.07 26.11
C PRO A 403 -3.35 27.04 25.06
N PHE A 404 -2.42 26.58 24.21
CA PHE A 404 -1.87 27.33 23.10
C PHE A 404 -2.91 27.56 22.02
N LEU A 405 -3.64 26.52 21.61
CA LEU A 405 -4.72 26.63 20.62
C LEU A 405 -5.81 27.61 21.08
N LYS A 406 -6.22 27.57 22.36
CA LYS A 406 -7.19 28.51 22.92
C LYS A 406 -6.71 29.96 22.80
N ALA A 407 -5.45 30.23 23.16
CA ALA A 407 -4.87 31.57 23.06
C ALA A 407 -4.74 32.08 21.61
N VAL A 408 -4.42 31.19 20.65
CA VAL A 408 -4.29 31.55 19.22
C VAL A 408 -5.66 31.76 18.58
N CYS A 409 -6.62 30.85 18.77
CA CYS A 409 -7.96 30.95 18.19
C CYS A 409 -8.74 32.17 18.73
N GLN A 410 -8.52 32.56 19.99
CA GLN A 410 -9.14 33.72 20.63
C GLN A 410 -8.26 34.99 20.58
N SER A 411 -7.21 35.00 19.75
CA SER A 411 -6.30 36.15 19.61
C SER A 411 -7.01 37.39 19.06
N LYS A 412 -6.97 38.49 19.82
CA LYS A 412 -7.46 39.80 19.38
C LYS A 412 -6.47 40.58 18.48
N LYS A 413 -5.25 40.07 18.28
CA LYS A 413 -4.18 40.79 17.56
C LYS A 413 -4.35 40.77 16.04
N SER A 414 -4.67 39.61 15.48
CA SER A 414 -4.75 39.40 14.03
C SER A 414 -5.81 38.34 13.72
N TRP A 415 -6.55 38.54 12.62
CA TRP A 415 -7.48 37.51 12.14
C TRP A 415 -6.73 36.33 11.52
N GLN A 416 -5.49 36.56 11.04
CA GLN A 416 -4.57 35.55 10.56
C GLN A 416 -4.27 34.53 11.65
N ALA A 417 -3.92 34.96 12.88
CA ALA A 417 -3.72 34.05 14.00
C ALA A 417 -4.97 33.20 14.28
N ARG A 418 -6.15 33.83 14.35
CA ARG A 418 -7.43 33.13 14.57
C ARG A 418 -7.69 32.08 13.49
N HIS A 419 -7.51 32.45 12.23
CA HIS A 419 -7.64 31.55 11.08
C HIS A 419 -6.66 30.37 11.15
N THR A 420 -5.38 30.62 11.42
CA THR A 420 -4.35 29.58 11.52
C THR A 420 -4.61 28.65 12.70
N GLY A 421 -4.99 29.18 13.87
CA GLY A 421 -5.36 28.37 15.05
C GLY A 421 -6.51 27.40 14.78
N ILE A 422 -7.57 27.89 14.14
CA ILE A 422 -8.73 27.06 13.75
C ILE A 422 -8.33 26.04 12.67
N LYS A 423 -7.44 26.41 11.75
CA LYS A 423 -6.86 25.49 10.76
C LYS A 423 -5.98 24.41 11.40
N ILE A 424 -5.25 24.69 12.49
CA ILE A 424 -4.55 23.65 13.26
C ILE A 424 -5.57 22.65 13.81
N SER A 425 -6.66 23.11 14.42
CA SER A 425 -7.73 22.22 14.89
C SER A 425 -8.34 21.36 13.77
N GLN A 426 -8.47 21.89 12.55
CA GLN A 426 -8.87 21.11 11.37
C GLN A 426 -7.84 20.03 11.02
N GLN A 427 -6.55 20.37 10.96
CA GLN A 427 -5.50 19.41 10.60
C GLN A 427 -5.31 18.35 11.69
N ILE A 428 -5.51 18.69 12.96
CA ILE A 428 -5.59 17.72 14.08
C ILE A 428 -6.73 16.73 13.83
N ALA A 429 -7.92 17.20 13.42
CA ALA A 429 -9.04 16.34 13.09
C ALA A 429 -8.73 15.35 11.95
N ILE A 430 -8.15 15.86 10.87
CA ILE A 430 -7.80 15.07 9.68
C ILE A 430 -6.68 14.05 9.99
N LEU A 431 -5.69 14.42 10.80
CA LEU A 431 -4.50 13.59 11.05
C LEU A 431 -4.73 12.49 12.11
N LEU A 432 -5.59 12.75 13.10
CA LEU A 432 -5.87 11.80 14.19
C LEU A 432 -7.14 10.97 13.96
N GLY A 433 -8.08 11.44 13.13
CA GLY A 433 -9.37 10.77 12.93
C GLY A 433 -10.09 10.51 14.25
N CYS A 434 -10.54 9.27 14.46
CA CYS A 434 -11.31 8.86 15.65
C CYS A 434 -10.60 9.08 17.00
N ALA A 435 -9.26 9.23 17.03
CA ALA A 435 -8.52 9.50 18.27
C ALA A 435 -8.79 10.89 18.87
N VAL A 436 -9.53 11.77 18.17
CA VAL A 436 -9.92 13.10 18.66
C VAL A 436 -11.03 13.04 19.73
N LEU A 437 -11.81 11.96 19.79
CA LEU A 437 -13.02 11.86 20.62
C LEU A 437 -12.87 12.35 22.08
N PRO A 438 -11.81 11.98 22.84
CA PRO A 438 -11.62 12.42 24.23
C PRO A 438 -11.33 13.93 24.40
N HIS A 439 -11.05 14.63 23.31
CA HIS A 439 -10.69 16.04 23.27
C HIS A 439 -11.65 16.88 22.41
N LEU A 440 -12.65 16.23 21.80
CA LEU A 440 -13.59 16.84 20.86
C LEU A 440 -14.29 18.05 21.45
N LYS A 441 -14.90 17.91 22.64
CA LYS A 441 -15.58 19.01 23.35
C LYS A 441 -14.67 20.23 23.54
N SER A 442 -13.43 20.02 24.03
CA SER A 442 -12.47 21.12 24.23
C SER A 442 -12.03 21.77 22.92
N LEU A 443 -11.94 21.02 21.82
CA LEU A 443 -11.61 21.59 20.50
C LEU A 443 -12.80 22.37 19.92
N VAL A 444 -14.04 21.89 20.09
CA VAL A 444 -15.25 22.60 19.64
C VAL A 444 -15.43 23.92 20.42
N GLU A 445 -15.32 23.89 21.76
CA GLU A 445 -15.34 25.08 22.63
C GLU A 445 -14.23 26.10 22.29
N ILE A 446 -13.10 25.66 21.70
CA ILE A 446 -12.01 26.55 21.26
C ILE A 446 -12.31 27.23 19.91
N ILE A 447 -13.15 26.65 19.05
CA ILE A 447 -13.41 27.17 17.69
C ILE A 447 -14.79 27.81 17.52
N GLU A 448 -15.76 27.55 18.40
CA GLU A 448 -17.18 27.96 18.23
C GLU A 448 -17.38 29.47 17.93
N HIS A 449 -16.57 30.34 18.55
CA HIS A 449 -16.65 31.79 18.34
C HIS A 449 -16.28 32.22 16.91
N GLY A 450 -15.50 31.40 16.19
CA GLY A 450 -15.10 31.65 14.81
C GLY A 450 -16.27 31.64 13.82
N LEU A 451 -17.40 31.01 14.17
CA LEU A 451 -18.61 31.02 13.34
C LEU A 451 -19.30 32.39 13.31
N GLN A 452 -19.06 33.22 14.33
CA GLN A 452 -19.64 34.58 14.47
C GLN A 452 -18.63 35.69 14.17
N ASP A 453 -17.41 35.35 13.71
CA ASP A 453 -16.38 36.33 13.36
C ASP A 453 -16.84 37.25 12.23
N GLU A 454 -16.37 38.49 12.22
CA GLU A 454 -16.65 39.48 11.16
C GLU A 454 -16.04 39.04 9.82
N ASN A 455 -14.87 38.39 9.86
CA ASN A 455 -14.15 37.98 8.67
C ASN A 455 -14.69 36.66 8.08
N GLN A 456 -15.12 36.73 6.82
CA GLN A 456 -15.62 35.59 6.05
C GLN A 456 -14.63 34.40 5.98
N LYS A 457 -13.32 34.65 5.85
CA LYS A 457 -12.31 33.57 5.81
C LYS A 457 -12.33 32.76 7.12
N VAL A 458 -12.47 33.44 8.26
CA VAL A 458 -12.51 32.77 9.58
C VAL A 458 -13.81 31.98 9.75
N ARG A 459 -14.98 32.55 9.40
CA ARG A 459 -16.25 31.79 9.41
C ARG A 459 -16.19 30.52 8.55
N THR A 460 -15.59 30.63 7.37
CA THR A 460 -15.47 29.51 6.42
C THR A 460 -14.57 28.39 6.96
N ILE A 461 -13.35 28.71 7.44
CA ILE A 461 -12.47 27.67 8.01
C ILE A 461 -13.05 27.06 9.29
N THR A 462 -13.80 27.83 10.08
CA THR A 462 -14.45 27.32 11.30
C THR A 462 -15.49 26.26 10.96
N ALA A 463 -16.39 26.53 10.01
CA ALA A 463 -17.36 25.54 9.55
C ALA A 463 -16.69 24.30 8.93
N LEU A 464 -15.59 24.48 8.18
CA LEU A 464 -14.80 23.35 7.65
C LEU A 464 -14.06 22.56 8.74
N SER A 465 -13.71 23.19 9.86
CA SER A 465 -13.10 22.54 11.04
C SER A 465 -14.12 21.76 11.83
N VAL A 466 -15.32 22.32 12.03
CA VAL A 466 -16.47 21.61 12.61
C VAL A 466 -16.83 20.39 11.76
N ALA A 467 -16.88 20.54 10.42
CA ALA A 467 -17.13 19.41 9.52
C ALA A 467 -16.08 18.29 9.68
N ALA A 468 -14.79 18.63 9.75
CA ALA A 468 -13.71 17.67 9.94
C ALA A 468 -13.74 17.01 11.33
N LEU A 469 -14.11 17.75 12.38
CA LEU A 469 -14.29 17.21 13.73
C LEU A 469 -15.50 16.28 13.83
N ALA A 470 -16.59 16.58 13.12
CA ALA A 470 -17.77 15.72 13.05
C ALA A 470 -17.50 14.45 12.22
N GLU A 471 -16.79 14.57 11.10
CA GLU A 471 -16.30 13.43 10.30
C GLU A 471 -15.37 12.52 11.13
N ALA A 472 -14.47 13.11 11.91
CA ALA A 472 -13.55 12.39 12.79
C ALA A 472 -14.24 11.74 14.01
N GLY A 473 -15.32 12.34 14.53
CA GLY A 473 -16.07 11.81 15.67
C GLY A 473 -17.06 10.70 15.33
N ALA A 474 -17.51 10.61 14.08
CA ALA A 474 -18.60 9.74 13.67
C ALA A 474 -18.41 8.25 14.03
N PRO A 475 -19.44 7.58 14.59
CA PRO A 475 -20.82 8.03 14.82
C PRO A 475 -21.06 8.76 16.17
N TYR A 476 -20.02 9.02 16.97
CA TYR A 476 -20.17 9.52 18.34
C TYR A 476 -19.94 11.05 18.46
N GLY A 477 -20.24 11.60 19.65
CA GLY A 477 -19.80 12.95 20.03
C GLY A 477 -20.78 14.09 19.75
N ILE A 478 -22.05 13.82 19.41
CA ILE A 478 -23.09 14.84 19.19
C ILE A 478 -23.21 15.86 20.33
N GLU A 479 -23.07 15.43 21.58
CA GLU A 479 -23.06 16.29 22.78
C GLU A 479 -22.02 17.42 22.72
N SER A 480 -20.92 17.22 21.99
CA SER A 480 -19.86 18.22 21.84
C SER A 480 -20.21 19.33 20.85
N PHE A 481 -21.26 19.16 20.03
CA PHE A 481 -21.63 20.10 18.95
C PHE A 481 -22.85 20.98 19.27
N ASP A 482 -23.51 20.80 20.40
CA ASP A 482 -24.75 21.51 20.77
C ASP A 482 -24.62 23.05 20.68
N SER A 483 -23.53 23.62 21.22
CA SER A 483 -23.25 25.07 21.17
C SER A 483 -23.09 25.62 19.75
N VAL A 484 -22.69 24.75 18.81
CA VAL A 484 -22.40 25.08 17.40
C VAL A 484 -23.63 24.94 16.50
N LEU A 485 -24.62 24.12 16.86
CA LEU A 485 -25.85 23.92 16.06
C LEU A 485 -26.54 25.25 15.77
N LYS A 486 -26.93 26.01 16.80
CA LYS A 486 -27.73 27.25 16.66
C LYS A 486 -27.04 28.33 15.80
N PRO A 487 -25.72 28.59 15.93
CA PRO A 487 -24.98 29.42 14.98
C PRO A 487 -25.04 28.92 13.53
N LEU A 488 -24.85 27.62 13.28
CA LEU A 488 -24.89 27.06 11.92
C LEU A 488 -26.28 27.21 11.28
N TRP A 489 -27.35 26.93 12.02
CA TRP A 489 -28.74 27.07 11.54
C TRP A 489 -29.08 28.51 11.12
N LYS A 490 -28.68 29.50 11.93
CA LYS A 490 -28.84 30.92 11.58
C LYS A 490 -28.00 31.29 10.35
N GLY A 491 -26.78 30.74 10.25
CA GLY A 491 -25.87 30.97 9.14
C GLY A 491 -26.36 30.45 7.80
N ILE A 492 -26.94 29.23 7.72
CA ILE A 492 -27.46 28.66 6.47
C ILE A 492 -28.60 29.51 5.89
N ARG A 493 -29.47 30.08 6.73
CA ARG A 493 -30.57 30.96 6.27
C ARG A 493 -30.09 32.37 5.88
N ALA A 494 -28.97 32.84 6.43
CA ALA A 494 -28.49 34.22 6.25
C ALA A 494 -27.35 34.38 5.22
N HIS A 495 -26.55 33.36 4.98
CA HIS A 495 -25.37 33.41 4.10
C HIS A 495 -25.61 32.76 2.73
N ARG A 496 -24.79 33.12 1.73
CA ARG A 496 -24.80 32.55 0.38
C ARG A 496 -23.37 32.31 -0.12
N GLY A 497 -23.22 31.57 -1.22
CA GLY A 497 -21.92 31.24 -1.82
C GLY A 497 -21.04 30.37 -0.91
N LYS A 498 -19.72 30.52 -0.98
CA LYS A 498 -18.75 29.64 -0.28
C LYS A 498 -18.95 29.50 1.24
N VAL A 499 -19.53 30.50 1.91
CA VAL A 499 -19.87 30.40 3.34
C VAL A 499 -21.03 29.42 3.56
N LEU A 500 -22.08 29.53 2.75
CA LEU A 500 -23.21 28.61 2.78
C LEU A 500 -22.75 27.18 2.50
N ALA A 501 -21.86 27.00 1.52
CA ALA A 501 -21.26 25.70 1.21
C ALA A 501 -20.54 25.09 2.42
N ALA A 502 -19.67 25.86 3.10
CA ALA A 502 -18.97 25.37 4.29
C ALA A 502 -19.92 25.05 5.45
N PHE A 503 -20.98 25.83 5.65
CA PHE A 503 -22.00 25.59 6.68
C PHE A 503 -22.88 24.36 6.38
N LEU A 504 -23.28 24.17 5.11
CA LEU A 504 -23.97 22.96 4.66
C LEU A 504 -23.10 21.72 4.86
N LYS A 505 -21.80 21.80 4.53
CA LYS A 505 -20.86 20.71 4.78
C LYS A 505 -20.80 20.38 6.28
N ALA A 506 -20.68 21.38 7.16
CA ALA A 506 -20.68 21.16 8.61
C ALA A 506 -21.95 20.44 9.09
N ILE A 507 -23.13 20.91 8.70
CA ILE A 507 -24.39 20.28 9.10
C ILE A 507 -24.56 18.88 8.51
N GLY A 508 -24.14 18.62 7.27
CA GLY A 508 -24.17 17.29 6.67
C GLY A 508 -23.34 16.25 7.41
N PHE A 509 -22.21 16.62 8.02
CA PHE A 509 -21.44 15.71 8.88
C PHE A 509 -22.02 15.59 10.30
N ILE A 510 -22.81 16.55 10.78
CA ILE A 510 -23.43 16.49 12.11
C ILE A 510 -24.75 15.70 12.10
N ILE A 511 -25.55 15.77 11.02
CA ILE A 511 -26.85 15.07 10.93
C ILE A 511 -26.75 13.57 11.25
N PRO A 512 -25.77 12.80 10.71
CA PRO A 512 -25.59 11.38 11.03
C PRO A 512 -25.18 11.08 12.49
N LEU A 513 -24.82 12.10 13.29
CA LEU A 513 -24.52 11.96 14.72
C LEU A 513 -25.76 12.12 15.60
N MET A 514 -26.88 12.58 15.05
CA MET A 514 -28.10 12.90 15.78
C MET A 514 -29.03 11.69 15.92
N ASP A 515 -29.82 11.67 17.00
CA ASP A 515 -30.95 10.73 17.12
C ASP A 515 -31.97 10.96 16.00
N GLY A 516 -32.59 9.87 15.51
CA GLY A 516 -33.37 9.89 14.27
C GLY A 516 -34.55 10.87 14.23
N MET A 517 -35.14 11.23 15.38
CA MET A 517 -36.17 12.27 15.44
C MET A 517 -35.63 13.66 15.10
N TYR A 518 -34.48 14.03 15.69
CA TYR A 518 -33.81 15.29 15.40
C TYR A 518 -33.21 15.30 13.99
N ALA A 519 -32.63 14.17 13.56
CA ALA A 519 -32.11 14.01 12.20
C ALA A 519 -33.19 14.24 11.15
N ASN A 520 -34.40 13.67 11.29
CA ASN A 520 -35.51 13.86 10.34
C ASN A 520 -35.94 15.34 10.28
N TYR A 521 -36.16 15.99 11.44
CA TYR A 521 -36.53 17.41 11.51
C TYR A 521 -35.50 18.30 10.81
N TYR A 522 -34.21 18.14 11.14
CA TYR A 522 -33.15 18.94 10.58
C TYR A 522 -32.86 18.62 9.10
N THR A 523 -33.03 17.36 8.68
CA THR A 523 -32.91 16.96 7.26
C THR A 523 -33.97 17.63 6.41
N ARG A 524 -35.25 17.64 6.84
CA ARG A 524 -36.33 18.31 6.09
C ARG A 524 -36.05 19.80 5.88
N GLU A 525 -35.62 20.49 6.93
CA GLU A 525 -35.24 21.91 6.88
C GLU A 525 -34.04 22.19 5.95
N VAL A 526 -33.02 21.33 5.95
CA VAL A 526 -31.85 21.48 5.07
C VAL A 526 -32.18 21.13 3.63
N MET A 527 -33.05 20.15 3.39
CA MET A 527 -33.35 19.64 2.05
C MET A 527 -33.97 20.72 1.16
N VAL A 528 -34.85 21.57 1.69
CA VAL A 528 -35.40 22.74 0.97
C VAL A 528 -34.28 23.66 0.44
N ILE A 529 -33.18 23.78 1.19
CA ILE A 529 -32.04 24.61 0.83
C ILE A 529 -31.10 23.87 -0.11
N LEU A 530 -30.94 22.55 0.03
CA LEU A 530 -30.19 21.71 -0.92
C LEU A 530 -30.83 21.72 -2.31
N ILE A 531 -32.14 21.48 -2.41
CA ILE A 531 -32.89 21.45 -3.69
C ILE A 531 -32.72 22.78 -4.43
N ARG A 532 -32.81 23.91 -3.73
CA ARG A 532 -32.55 25.24 -4.31
C ARG A 532 -31.16 25.37 -4.93
N GLU A 533 -30.16 24.73 -4.32
CA GLU A 533 -28.75 24.83 -4.73
C GLU A 533 -28.30 23.72 -5.71
N PHE A 534 -29.15 22.71 -6.01
CA PHE A 534 -28.87 21.71 -7.06
C PHE A 534 -28.68 22.35 -8.44
N ALA A 535 -29.40 23.45 -8.70
CA ALA A 535 -29.28 24.25 -9.92
C ALA A 535 -28.03 25.16 -9.95
N SER A 536 -27.20 25.18 -8.90
CA SER A 536 -25.99 26.01 -8.84
C SER A 536 -24.98 25.61 -9.92
N ALA A 537 -24.30 26.60 -10.50
CA ALA A 537 -23.22 26.39 -11.47
C ALA A 537 -21.86 26.11 -10.80
N ASP A 538 -21.71 26.37 -9.49
CA ASP A 538 -20.46 26.19 -8.75
C ASP A 538 -20.20 24.70 -8.44
N GLU A 539 -19.09 24.16 -8.93
CA GLU A 539 -18.71 22.78 -8.69
C GLU A 539 -18.41 22.47 -7.22
N GLU A 540 -17.83 23.41 -6.47
CA GLU A 540 -17.58 23.20 -5.02
C GLU A 540 -18.92 23.04 -4.29
N MET A 541 -19.92 23.83 -4.69
CA MET A 541 -21.28 23.73 -4.17
C MET A 541 -21.91 22.40 -4.55
N LYS A 542 -21.82 21.95 -5.82
CA LYS A 542 -22.34 20.64 -6.25
C LYS A 542 -21.72 19.48 -5.50
N LYS A 543 -20.38 19.50 -5.32
CA LYS A 543 -19.61 18.48 -4.59
C LYS A 543 -20.07 18.40 -3.12
N ILE A 544 -20.32 19.55 -2.49
CA ILE A 544 -20.85 19.62 -1.13
C ILE A 544 -22.32 19.18 -1.07
N THR A 545 -23.21 19.66 -1.94
CA THR A 545 -24.63 19.27 -1.91
C THR A 545 -24.81 17.77 -2.12
N LEU A 546 -24.07 17.14 -3.04
CA LEU A 546 -24.08 15.68 -3.21
C LEU A 546 -23.62 14.95 -1.94
N LYS A 547 -22.54 15.40 -1.29
CA LYS A 547 -22.04 14.80 -0.05
C LYS A 547 -23.05 14.94 1.09
N VAL A 548 -23.71 16.08 1.22
CA VAL A 548 -24.75 16.33 2.24
C VAL A 548 -26.01 15.51 1.95
N VAL A 549 -26.44 15.37 0.69
CA VAL A 549 -27.55 14.46 0.31
C VAL A 549 -27.20 13.01 0.68
N LYS A 550 -25.99 12.55 0.36
CA LYS A 550 -25.50 11.21 0.76
C LYS A 550 -25.64 10.98 2.27
N GLN A 551 -25.24 11.96 3.08
CA GLN A 551 -25.28 11.89 4.54
C GLN A 551 -26.71 11.94 5.10
N CYS A 552 -27.52 12.87 4.62
CA CYS A 552 -28.91 13.02 5.04
C CYS A 552 -29.71 11.73 4.76
N VAL A 553 -29.58 11.18 3.55
CA VAL A 553 -30.29 9.96 3.15
C VAL A 553 -29.78 8.72 3.91
N GLY A 554 -28.47 8.63 4.16
CA GLY A 554 -27.90 7.54 4.96
C GLY A 554 -28.38 7.51 6.42
N THR A 555 -28.87 8.63 6.96
CA THR A 555 -29.24 8.74 8.39
C THR A 555 -30.54 7.99 8.71
N ASP A 556 -30.62 7.42 9.91
CA ASP A 556 -31.82 6.72 10.37
C ASP A 556 -32.86 7.73 10.86
N GLY A 557 -34.08 7.65 10.33
CA GLY A 557 -35.17 8.61 10.60
C GLY A 557 -35.70 9.33 9.35
N VAL A 558 -34.98 9.29 8.22
CA VAL A 558 -35.50 9.78 6.93
C VAL A 558 -36.34 8.68 6.26
N GLU A 559 -37.61 8.99 5.98
CA GLU A 559 -38.57 8.05 5.37
C GLU A 559 -38.31 7.88 3.87
N PRO A 560 -38.43 6.66 3.30
CA PRO A 560 -38.18 6.42 1.88
C PRO A 560 -39.16 7.15 0.97
N ASP A 561 -40.42 7.30 1.39
CA ASP A 561 -41.45 7.98 0.59
C ASP A 561 -41.21 9.50 0.48
N TYR A 562 -40.60 10.11 1.51
CA TYR A 562 -40.13 11.50 1.44
C TYR A 562 -39.00 11.65 0.39
N ILE A 563 -38.07 10.70 0.35
CA ILE A 563 -36.98 10.69 -0.64
C ILE A 563 -37.54 10.53 -2.07
N ARG A 564 -38.51 9.62 -2.26
CA ARG A 564 -39.21 9.40 -3.55
C ARG A 564 -39.91 10.65 -4.06
N ALA A 565 -40.61 11.37 -3.20
CA ALA A 565 -41.43 12.52 -3.58
C ALA A 565 -40.61 13.80 -3.80
N GLU A 566 -39.74 14.17 -2.85
CA GLU A 566 -39.14 15.51 -2.80
C GLU A 566 -37.68 15.53 -3.29
N VAL A 567 -36.93 14.43 -3.15
CA VAL A 567 -35.46 14.43 -3.40
C VAL A 567 -35.11 13.85 -4.76
N MET A 568 -35.66 12.68 -5.10
CA MET A 568 -35.30 11.95 -6.32
C MET A 568 -35.58 12.73 -7.62
N PRO A 569 -36.74 13.38 -7.84
CA PRO A 569 -37.04 14.02 -9.11
C PRO A 569 -36.03 15.11 -9.48
N ASP A 570 -35.71 16.01 -8.55
CA ASP A 570 -34.74 17.08 -8.78
C ASP A 570 -33.28 16.58 -8.74
N PHE A 571 -32.98 15.49 -8.01
CA PHE A 571 -31.65 14.87 -8.02
C PHE A 571 -31.29 14.31 -9.40
N PHE A 572 -32.15 13.47 -9.98
CA PHE A 572 -31.91 12.90 -11.31
C PHE A 572 -31.88 14.02 -12.38
N LYS A 573 -32.81 14.96 -12.34
CA LYS A 573 -32.88 16.08 -13.29
C LYS A 573 -31.63 16.97 -13.35
N HIS A 574 -30.97 17.22 -12.22
CA HIS A 574 -29.84 18.17 -12.15
C HIS A 574 -28.44 17.52 -12.10
N PHE A 575 -28.33 16.28 -11.62
CA PHE A 575 -27.04 15.59 -11.49
C PHE A 575 -26.81 14.47 -12.51
N TRP A 576 -27.85 13.80 -13.03
CA TRP A 576 -27.68 12.76 -14.04
C TRP A 576 -27.63 13.38 -15.45
N VAL A 577 -26.50 14.04 -15.73
CA VAL A 577 -26.23 14.74 -16.99
C VAL A 577 -24.87 14.30 -17.54
N ARG A 578 -24.75 14.08 -18.86
CA ARG A 578 -23.50 13.65 -19.55
C ARG A 578 -22.22 14.36 -19.07
N ARG A 579 -22.28 15.66 -18.71
CA ARG A 579 -21.13 16.43 -18.16
C ARG A 579 -20.57 15.85 -16.86
N MET A 580 -21.41 15.30 -15.97
CA MET A 580 -20.97 14.75 -14.68
C MET A 580 -20.15 13.46 -14.81
N ALA A 581 -20.30 12.74 -15.93
CA ALA A 581 -19.51 11.54 -16.22
C ALA A 581 -18.07 11.83 -16.70
N LEU A 582 -17.75 13.08 -17.05
CA LEU A 582 -16.41 13.47 -17.53
C LEU A 582 -15.43 13.78 -16.38
N ASP A 583 -15.88 14.37 -15.26
CA ASP A 583 -15.04 14.56 -14.07
C ASP A 583 -15.11 13.32 -13.17
N ARG A 584 -14.01 12.56 -13.10
CA ARG A 584 -13.87 11.34 -12.26
C ARG A 584 -14.21 11.58 -10.78
N ARG A 585 -14.03 12.79 -10.25
CA ARG A 585 -14.40 13.14 -8.86
C ARG A 585 -15.92 13.28 -8.70
N ASN A 586 -16.57 13.96 -9.64
CA ASN A 586 -18.03 14.11 -9.68
C ASN A 586 -18.72 12.76 -9.95
N TYR A 587 -18.20 11.99 -10.90
CA TYR A 587 -18.59 10.62 -11.20
C TYR A 587 -18.61 9.77 -9.93
N ASN A 588 -17.49 9.66 -9.21
CA ASN A 588 -17.39 8.82 -8.02
C ASN A 588 -18.39 9.25 -6.93
N GLN A 589 -18.47 10.58 -6.67
CA GLN A 589 -19.39 11.12 -5.67
C GLN A 589 -20.86 10.90 -6.06
N LEU A 590 -21.23 11.01 -7.34
CA LEU A 590 -22.61 10.79 -7.82
C LEU A 590 -23.01 9.32 -7.74
N VAL A 591 -22.14 8.41 -8.18
CA VAL A 591 -22.33 6.96 -8.09
C VAL A 591 -22.50 6.53 -6.62
N GLU A 592 -21.64 7.00 -5.71
CA GLU A 592 -21.76 6.74 -4.28
C GLU A 592 -23.02 7.35 -3.64
N THR A 593 -23.43 8.55 -4.06
CA THR A 593 -24.63 9.20 -3.53
C THR A 593 -25.89 8.46 -3.97
N THR A 594 -25.94 8.02 -5.23
CA THR A 594 -27.05 7.24 -5.78
C THR A 594 -27.15 5.86 -5.12
N LEU A 595 -26.01 5.26 -4.73
CA LEU A 595 -25.99 4.01 -3.97
C LEU A 595 -26.66 4.14 -2.59
N GLU A 596 -26.37 5.18 -1.81
CA GLU A 596 -27.03 5.37 -0.50
C GLU A 596 -28.53 5.66 -0.65
N ILE A 597 -28.94 6.35 -1.72
CA ILE A 597 -30.36 6.52 -2.05
C ILE A 597 -31.02 5.17 -2.35
N ALA A 598 -30.39 4.31 -3.15
CA ALA A 598 -30.89 2.96 -3.42
C ALA A 598 -31.03 2.13 -2.14
N LEU A 599 -30.08 2.22 -1.21
CA LEU A 599 -30.10 1.47 0.06
C LEU A 599 -31.31 1.80 0.95
N LYS A 600 -31.91 2.99 0.82
CA LYS A 600 -33.12 3.39 1.57
C LYS A 600 -34.41 3.21 0.77
N VAL A 601 -34.39 3.48 -0.54
CA VAL A 601 -35.60 3.49 -1.39
C VAL A 601 -35.93 2.13 -2.01
N GLY A 602 -34.92 1.30 -2.30
CA GLY A 602 -35.05 0.03 -3.03
C GLY A 602 -34.24 0.02 -4.33
N SER A 603 -33.95 -1.18 -4.87
CA SER A 603 -33.17 -1.29 -6.10
C SER A 603 -34.04 -1.07 -7.35
N SER A 604 -35.31 -1.47 -7.33
CA SER A 604 -36.23 -1.32 -8.47
C SER A 604 -36.43 0.14 -8.87
N ASP A 605 -36.66 1.01 -7.88
CA ASP A 605 -36.86 2.45 -8.06
C ASP A 605 -35.66 3.14 -8.74
N ILE A 606 -34.43 2.79 -8.36
CA ILE A 606 -33.22 3.42 -8.91
C ILE A 606 -32.86 2.83 -10.26
N VAL A 607 -32.85 1.50 -10.38
CA VAL A 607 -32.53 0.79 -11.63
C VAL A 607 -33.54 1.17 -12.72
N GLY A 608 -34.84 1.24 -12.40
CA GLY A 608 -35.90 1.66 -13.33
C GLY A 608 -35.76 3.09 -13.87
N ARG A 609 -35.02 3.98 -13.19
CA ARG A 609 -34.76 5.36 -13.65
C ARG A 609 -33.49 5.52 -14.48
N VAL A 610 -32.55 4.56 -14.40
CA VAL A 610 -31.24 4.66 -15.08
C VAL A 610 -31.01 3.58 -16.14
N VAL A 611 -31.87 2.55 -16.25
CA VAL A 611 -31.67 1.47 -17.24
C VAL A 611 -31.78 1.96 -18.69
N GLU A 612 -32.62 2.96 -18.99
CA GLU A 612 -32.70 3.54 -20.33
C GLU A 612 -31.40 4.28 -20.71
N ASP A 613 -30.71 4.87 -19.73
CA ASP A 613 -29.42 5.56 -19.92
C ASP A 613 -28.26 4.60 -20.28
N LEU A 614 -28.41 3.28 -20.08
CA LEU A 614 -27.45 2.30 -20.62
C LEU A 614 -27.40 2.31 -22.15
N LYS A 615 -28.39 2.89 -22.82
CA LYS A 615 -28.44 3.05 -24.28
C LYS A 615 -28.08 4.45 -24.77
N ASP A 616 -27.57 5.33 -23.91
CA ASP A 616 -27.07 6.65 -24.33
C ASP A 616 -25.86 6.51 -25.27
N GLU A 617 -25.70 7.45 -26.21
CA GLU A 617 -24.58 7.50 -27.17
C GLU A 617 -23.21 7.70 -26.48
N SER A 618 -23.18 8.27 -25.27
CA SER A 618 -21.96 8.65 -24.58
C SER A 618 -21.40 7.50 -23.74
N GLU A 619 -20.32 6.87 -24.21
CA GLU A 619 -19.68 5.74 -23.48
C GLU A 619 -19.32 6.07 -22.00
N PRO A 620 -18.75 7.25 -21.65
CA PRO A 620 -18.51 7.60 -20.24
C PRO A 620 -19.79 7.65 -19.38
N TYR A 621 -20.92 8.08 -19.96
CA TYR A 621 -22.20 8.12 -19.28
C TYR A 621 -22.75 6.70 -19.07
N ARG A 622 -22.71 5.84 -20.11
CA ARG A 622 -23.04 4.41 -19.98
C ARG A 622 -22.20 3.71 -18.90
N ARG A 623 -20.90 3.99 -18.81
CA ARG A 623 -20.01 3.46 -17.75
C ARG A 623 -20.48 3.90 -16.35
N MET A 624 -20.88 5.16 -16.16
CA MET A 624 -21.40 5.69 -14.88
C MET A 624 -22.70 5.02 -14.45
N VAL A 625 -23.62 4.82 -15.40
CA VAL A 625 -24.87 4.08 -15.20
C VAL A 625 -24.56 2.64 -14.78
N MET A 626 -23.68 1.95 -15.53
CA MET A 626 -23.34 0.57 -15.28
C MET A 626 -22.66 0.36 -13.92
N GLU A 627 -21.74 1.25 -13.51
CA GLU A 627 -21.10 1.16 -12.19
C GLU A 627 -22.12 1.37 -11.06
N THR A 628 -23.08 2.27 -11.26
CA THR A 628 -24.18 2.50 -10.30
C THR A 628 -25.04 1.25 -10.17
N ILE A 629 -25.52 0.68 -11.29
CA ILE A 629 -26.28 -0.57 -11.31
C ILE A 629 -25.47 -1.70 -10.64
N THR A 630 -24.18 -1.82 -10.95
CA THR A 630 -23.29 -2.83 -10.36
C THR A 630 -23.27 -2.74 -8.83
N LYS A 631 -23.01 -1.55 -8.29
CA LYS A 631 -22.94 -1.33 -6.83
C LYS A 631 -24.30 -1.52 -6.15
N VAL A 632 -25.39 -1.09 -6.79
CA VAL A 632 -26.77 -1.28 -6.31
C VAL A 632 -27.11 -2.77 -6.22
N VAL A 633 -26.82 -3.54 -7.28
CA VAL A 633 -27.08 -4.98 -7.33
C VAL A 633 -26.14 -5.78 -6.40
N GLU A 634 -24.88 -5.39 -6.24
CA GLU A 634 -23.97 -6.00 -5.24
C GLU A 634 -24.47 -5.85 -3.79
N LYS A 635 -25.22 -4.78 -3.49
CA LYS A 635 -25.69 -4.46 -2.13
C LYS A 635 -27.11 -4.96 -1.84
N LEU A 636 -28.03 -4.84 -2.79
CA LEU A 636 -29.46 -5.12 -2.61
C LEU A 636 -29.95 -6.38 -3.35
N GLY A 637 -29.15 -6.89 -4.30
CA GLY A 637 -29.58 -7.95 -5.20
C GLY A 637 -30.68 -7.53 -6.17
N THR A 638 -31.29 -8.53 -6.81
CA THR A 638 -32.28 -8.37 -7.91
C THR A 638 -33.68 -8.83 -7.54
N ALA A 639 -33.96 -9.12 -6.26
CA ALA A 639 -35.25 -9.65 -5.81
C ALA A 639 -36.43 -8.67 -6.02
N ASP A 640 -36.16 -7.37 -5.95
CA ASP A 640 -37.10 -6.26 -6.12
C ASP A 640 -37.34 -5.89 -7.60
N ILE A 641 -36.56 -6.48 -8.52
CA ILE A 641 -36.62 -6.21 -9.97
C ILE A 641 -37.70 -7.08 -10.61
N ASP A 642 -38.70 -6.46 -11.24
CA ASP A 642 -39.78 -7.14 -11.96
C ASP A 642 -39.31 -7.73 -13.31
N ALA A 643 -40.16 -8.50 -13.98
CA ALA A 643 -39.80 -9.16 -15.23
C ALA A 643 -39.50 -8.16 -16.36
N ARG A 644 -40.23 -7.02 -16.42
CA ARG A 644 -40.01 -6.01 -17.45
C ARG A 644 -38.70 -5.25 -17.24
N LEU A 645 -38.39 -4.86 -16.00
CA LEU A 645 -37.11 -4.22 -15.70
C LEU A 645 -35.94 -5.19 -15.87
N GLU A 646 -36.13 -6.50 -15.63
CA GLU A 646 -35.13 -7.52 -15.97
C GLU A 646 -34.83 -7.58 -17.47
N GLU A 647 -35.85 -7.62 -18.34
CA GLU A 647 -35.68 -7.59 -19.80
C GLU A 647 -34.94 -6.33 -20.26
N LEU A 648 -35.39 -5.15 -19.80
CA LEU A 648 -34.77 -3.86 -20.14
C LEU A 648 -33.32 -3.76 -19.63
N LEU A 649 -33.04 -4.28 -18.43
CA LEU A 649 -31.70 -4.31 -17.85
C LEU A 649 -30.76 -5.19 -18.67
N ILE A 650 -31.18 -6.42 -19.03
CA ILE A 650 -30.35 -7.31 -19.84
C ILE A 650 -30.10 -6.74 -21.24
N ASP A 651 -31.12 -6.16 -21.87
CA ASP A 651 -31.01 -5.55 -23.21
C ASP A 651 -30.11 -4.29 -23.20
N GLY A 652 -30.25 -3.41 -22.20
CA GLY A 652 -29.35 -2.26 -22.01
C GLY A 652 -27.90 -2.67 -21.72
N ILE A 653 -27.69 -3.72 -20.93
CA ILE A 653 -26.36 -4.28 -20.64
C ILE A 653 -25.75 -4.90 -21.91
N LEU A 654 -26.52 -5.67 -22.69
CA LEU A 654 -26.05 -6.26 -23.94
C LEU A 654 -25.66 -5.20 -24.96
N TYR A 655 -26.47 -4.15 -25.12
CA TYR A 655 -26.18 -3.02 -26.01
C TYR A 655 -24.89 -2.29 -25.58
N SER A 656 -24.78 -1.90 -24.30
CA SER A 656 -23.59 -1.18 -23.80
C SER A 656 -22.30 -2.02 -23.88
N PHE A 657 -22.39 -3.35 -23.76
CA PHE A 657 -21.27 -4.28 -23.93
C PHE A 657 -20.89 -4.54 -25.39
N GLN A 658 -21.84 -4.45 -26.32
CA GLN A 658 -21.58 -4.59 -27.77
C GLN A 658 -20.85 -3.37 -28.34
N GLU A 659 -21.29 -2.16 -27.99
CA GLU A 659 -20.74 -0.90 -28.48
C GLU A 659 -19.49 -0.39 -27.71
N GLN A 660 -18.88 -1.20 -26.85
CA GLN A 660 -17.71 -0.78 -26.09
C GLN A 660 -16.45 -0.66 -26.97
N THR A 661 -15.82 0.53 -26.98
CA THR A 661 -14.76 0.86 -27.94
C THR A 661 -13.32 0.86 -27.41
N GLY A 662 -13.07 0.79 -26.09
CA GLY A 662 -11.69 0.87 -25.55
C GLY A 662 -11.42 0.33 -24.15
N ASP A 663 -10.20 0.62 -23.68
CA ASP A 663 -9.40 -0.05 -22.64
C ASP A 663 -10.08 -0.35 -21.28
N ASP A 664 -10.92 0.55 -20.74
CA ASP A 664 -11.53 0.38 -19.41
C ASP A 664 -12.71 -0.64 -19.39
N GLY A 665 -12.43 -1.86 -19.85
CA GLY A 665 -13.38 -2.97 -19.96
C GLY A 665 -14.03 -3.41 -18.64
N ASP A 666 -13.30 -3.28 -17.52
CA ASP A 666 -13.66 -4.00 -16.30
C ASP A 666 -14.95 -3.51 -15.64
N VAL A 667 -15.34 -2.24 -15.76
CA VAL A 667 -16.61 -1.75 -15.20
C VAL A 667 -17.82 -2.44 -15.86
N MET A 668 -17.82 -2.49 -17.20
CA MET A 668 -18.88 -3.15 -17.97
C MET A 668 -18.88 -4.66 -17.73
N LEU A 669 -17.70 -5.29 -17.80
CA LEU A 669 -17.52 -6.71 -17.55
C LEU A 669 -17.90 -7.14 -16.12
N LYS A 670 -17.54 -6.35 -15.12
CA LYS A 670 -17.90 -6.58 -13.71
C LYS A 670 -19.40 -6.43 -13.52
N GLY A 671 -20.00 -5.37 -14.03
CA GLY A 671 -21.44 -5.18 -13.95
C GLY A 671 -22.23 -6.31 -14.62
N PHE A 672 -21.83 -6.73 -15.83
CA PHE A 672 -22.48 -7.82 -16.55
C PHE A 672 -22.42 -9.11 -15.73
N GLY A 673 -21.22 -9.49 -15.27
CA GLY A 673 -21.03 -10.68 -14.44
C GLY A 673 -21.83 -10.62 -13.13
N THR A 674 -21.84 -9.46 -12.44
CA THR A 674 -22.60 -9.24 -11.21
C THR A 674 -24.10 -9.39 -11.43
N VAL A 675 -24.67 -8.77 -12.46
CA VAL A 675 -26.12 -8.84 -12.74
C VAL A 675 -26.54 -10.27 -13.10
N VAL A 676 -25.79 -10.96 -13.96
CA VAL A 676 -26.08 -12.36 -14.32
C VAL A 676 -25.96 -13.29 -13.11
N ASN A 677 -24.93 -13.10 -12.26
CA ASN A 677 -24.76 -13.86 -11.02
C ASN A 677 -25.90 -13.61 -10.02
N ALA A 678 -26.38 -12.36 -9.91
CA ALA A 678 -27.47 -12.01 -9.00
C ALA A 678 -28.85 -12.49 -9.50
N LEU A 679 -29.10 -12.48 -10.81
CA LEU A 679 -30.31 -13.07 -11.41
C LEU A 679 -30.32 -14.61 -11.32
N GLY A 680 -29.15 -15.25 -11.34
CA GLY A 680 -29.01 -16.70 -11.17
C GLY A 680 -29.89 -17.46 -12.16
N LYS A 681 -30.83 -18.27 -11.67
CA LYS A 681 -31.75 -19.06 -12.52
C LYS A 681 -32.67 -18.21 -13.41
N ARG A 682 -32.97 -16.96 -13.06
CA ARG A 682 -33.78 -16.05 -13.90
C ARG A 682 -33.09 -15.72 -15.22
N SER A 683 -31.75 -15.76 -15.25
CA SER A 683 -30.96 -15.48 -16.46
C SER A 683 -31.13 -16.48 -17.62
N LYS A 684 -31.72 -17.66 -17.36
CA LYS A 684 -31.79 -18.79 -18.32
C LYS A 684 -32.32 -18.41 -19.71
N PRO A 685 -33.41 -17.63 -19.89
CA PRO A 685 -33.91 -17.26 -21.22
C PRO A 685 -32.92 -16.43 -22.05
N TYR A 686 -32.06 -15.66 -21.39
CA TYR A 686 -31.12 -14.75 -22.03
C TYR A 686 -29.76 -15.39 -22.33
N LEU A 687 -29.41 -16.52 -21.68
CA LEU A 687 -28.12 -17.20 -21.87
C LEU A 687 -27.79 -17.50 -23.35
N PRO A 688 -28.72 -17.91 -24.24
CA PRO A 688 -28.41 -18.10 -25.66
C PRO A 688 -27.99 -16.80 -26.36
N GLN A 689 -28.65 -15.67 -26.08
CA GLN A 689 -28.32 -14.35 -26.65
C GLN A 689 -26.99 -13.81 -26.11
N ILE A 690 -26.73 -14.01 -24.80
CA ILE A 690 -25.46 -13.69 -24.15
C ILE A 690 -24.32 -14.50 -24.79
N CYS A 691 -24.49 -15.83 -24.95
CA CYS A 691 -23.49 -16.69 -25.59
C CYS A 691 -23.25 -16.33 -27.07
N GLY A 692 -24.31 -15.97 -27.80
CA GLY A 692 -24.19 -15.47 -29.18
C GLY A 692 -23.37 -14.18 -29.26
N THR A 693 -23.64 -13.23 -28.36
CA THR A 693 -22.90 -11.96 -28.26
C THR A 693 -21.43 -12.19 -27.90
N ILE A 694 -21.14 -13.08 -26.94
CA ILE A 694 -19.79 -13.49 -26.56
C ILE A 694 -19.04 -14.10 -27.77
N LYS A 695 -19.66 -15.04 -28.49
CA LYS A 695 -19.06 -15.67 -29.67
C LYS A 695 -18.76 -14.65 -30.79
N TRP A 696 -19.62 -13.64 -30.95
CA TRP A 696 -19.39 -12.54 -31.89
C TRP A 696 -18.22 -11.65 -31.45
N ARG A 697 -18.17 -11.21 -30.18
CA ARG A 697 -17.04 -10.41 -29.65
C ARG A 697 -15.70 -11.18 -29.67
N LEU A 698 -15.71 -12.50 -29.46
CA LEU A 698 -14.51 -13.34 -29.55
C LEU A 698 -13.93 -13.44 -30.98
N ASN A 699 -14.72 -13.10 -32.00
CA ASN A 699 -14.27 -12.98 -33.40
C ASN A 699 -13.89 -11.55 -33.81
N ASN A 700 -13.87 -10.59 -32.88
CA ASN A 700 -13.52 -9.20 -33.19
C ASN A 700 -12.00 -9.06 -33.44
N LYS A 701 -11.62 -8.10 -34.28
CA LYS A 701 -10.21 -7.79 -34.59
C LYS A 701 -9.45 -7.25 -33.39
N SER A 702 -10.10 -6.53 -32.48
CA SER A 702 -9.46 -6.01 -31.26
C SER A 702 -9.14 -7.13 -30.26
N ALA A 703 -7.91 -7.13 -29.74
CA ALA A 703 -7.47 -8.07 -28.71
C ALA A 703 -8.21 -7.84 -27.38
N GLU A 704 -8.37 -6.59 -26.94
CA GLU A 704 -9.08 -6.22 -25.71
C GLU A 704 -10.52 -6.76 -25.70
N VAL A 705 -11.23 -6.64 -26.83
CA VAL A 705 -12.61 -7.13 -26.98
C VAL A 705 -12.68 -8.65 -26.83
N ARG A 706 -11.70 -9.38 -27.38
CA ARG A 706 -11.60 -10.85 -27.26
C ARG A 706 -11.24 -11.26 -25.83
N GLN A 707 -10.39 -10.51 -25.14
CA GLN A 707 -10.08 -10.70 -23.72
C GLN A 707 -11.35 -10.54 -22.86
N GLN A 708 -12.08 -9.43 -23.02
CA GLN A 708 -13.32 -9.17 -22.27
C GLN A 708 -14.37 -10.27 -22.51
N ALA A 709 -14.48 -10.78 -23.74
CA ALA A 709 -15.38 -11.88 -24.07
C ALA A 709 -15.01 -13.18 -23.33
N ALA A 710 -13.71 -13.53 -23.27
CA ALA A 710 -13.23 -14.68 -22.51
C ALA A 710 -13.42 -14.50 -20.99
N ASP A 711 -13.07 -13.34 -20.43
CA ASP A 711 -13.26 -13.05 -19.01
C ASP A 711 -14.75 -13.05 -18.61
N LEU A 712 -15.68 -12.72 -19.52
CA LEU A 712 -17.12 -12.82 -19.25
C LEU A 712 -17.57 -14.28 -19.13
N ILE A 713 -17.07 -15.19 -19.97
CA ILE A 713 -17.33 -16.64 -19.85
C ILE A 713 -16.86 -17.13 -18.47
N ALA A 714 -15.67 -16.69 -18.02
CA ALA A 714 -15.13 -17.09 -16.72
C ALA A 714 -16.04 -16.68 -15.55
N ARG A 715 -16.73 -15.53 -15.64
CA ARG A 715 -17.66 -15.03 -14.62
C ARG A 715 -19.05 -15.69 -14.70
N VAL A 716 -19.52 -16.04 -15.90
CA VAL A 716 -20.89 -16.56 -16.15
C VAL A 716 -20.99 -18.09 -16.08
N ALA A 717 -19.88 -18.83 -16.17
CA ALA A 717 -19.86 -20.31 -16.17
C ALA A 717 -20.60 -20.97 -14.98
N SER A 718 -20.53 -20.39 -13.77
CA SER A 718 -21.24 -20.90 -12.59
C SER A 718 -22.76 -20.81 -12.73
N VAL A 719 -23.26 -19.74 -13.35
CA VAL A 719 -24.69 -19.50 -13.61
C VAL A 719 -25.20 -20.40 -14.71
N MET A 720 -24.44 -20.61 -15.79
CA MET A 720 -24.81 -21.53 -16.88
C MET A 720 -25.07 -22.94 -16.36
N LYS A 721 -24.24 -23.45 -15.44
CA LYS A 721 -24.45 -24.73 -14.76
C LYS A 721 -25.68 -24.72 -13.85
N THR A 722 -25.90 -23.63 -13.12
CA THR A 722 -27.08 -23.46 -12.25
C THR A 722 -28.39 -23.39 -13.05
N CYS A 723 -28.30 -22.99 -14.32
CA CYS A 723 -29.39 -23.00 -15.30
C CYS A 723 -29.48 -24.32 -16.11
N GLU A 724 -28.61 -25.30 -15.82
CA GLU A 724 -28.55 -26.63 -16.46
C GLU A 724 -28.16 -26.63 -17.96
N GLU A 725 -27.58 -25.53 -18.46
CA GLU A 725 -27.18 -25.34 -19.87
C GLU A 725 -25.79 -25.94 -20.19
N GLU A 726 -25.62 -27.24 -19.94
CA GLU A 726 -24.34 -27.95 -20.19
C GLU A 726 -23.91 -27.93 -21.67
N GLN A 727 -24.86 -27.96 -22.61
CA GLN A 727 -24.57 -27.93 -24.05
C GLN A 727 -23.95 -26.61 -24.50
N LEU A 728 -24.43 -25.47 -23.98
CA LEU A 728 -23.87 -24.15 -24.29
C LEU A 728 -22.45 -24.00 -23.71
N MET A 729 -22.21 -24.49 -22.49
CA MET A 729 -20.86 -24.53 -21.92
C MET A 729 -19.90 -25.43 -22.72
N GLY A 730 -20.39 -26.58 -23.20
CA GLY A 730 -19.62 -27.48 -24.08
C GLY A 730 -19.24 -26.83 -25.40
N HIS A 731 -20.18 -26.11 -26.04
CA HIS A 731 -19.91 -25.36 -27.26
C HIS A 731 -18.88 -24.23 -27.03
N LEU A 732 -19.00 -23.46 -25.94
CA LEU A 732 -18.00 -22.46 -25.57
C LEU A 732 -16.62 -23.09 -25.27
N GLY A 733 -16.58 -24.28 -24.67
CA GLY A 733 -15.34 -25.03 -24.42
C GLY A 733 -14.59 -25.41 -25.70
N VAL A 734 -15.31 -25.86 -26.74
CA VAL A 734 -14.72 -26.15 -28.06
C VAL A 734 -14.22 -24.87 -28.73
N VAL A 735 -15.03 -23.80 -28.72
CA VAL A 735 -14.62 -22.50 -29.30
C VAL A 735 -13.35 -21.97 -28.62
N LEU A 736 -13.29 -21.96 -27.28
CA LEU A 736 -12.11 -21.50 -26.53
C LEU A 736 -10.87 -22.38 -26.77
N TYR A 737 -11.06 -23.68 -27.02
CA TYR A 737 -9.96 -24.60 -27.36
C TYR A 737 -9.32 -24.26 -28.72
N GLU A 738 -10.12 -23.86 -29.71
CA GLU A 738 -9.62 -23.43 -31.03
C GLU A 738 -8.73 -22.16 -30.90
N TYR A 739 -9.08 -21.23 -30.01
CA TYR A 739 -8.28 -20.02 -29.72
C TYR A 739 -7.06 -20.26 -28.80
N LEU A 740 -6.69 -21.49 -28.42
CA LEU A 740 -5.44 -21.75 -27.68
C LEU A 740 -4.16 -21.47 -28.50
N GLY A 741 -4.29 -21.09 -29.78
CA GLY A 741 -3.21 -20.57 -30.62
C GLY A 741 -3.07 -19.05 -30.64
N GLU A 742 -3.77 -18.32 -29.77
CA GLU A 742 -3.79 -16.85 -29.76
C GLU A 742 -2.39 -16.22 -29.55
N GLU A 743 -2.05 -15.25 -30.40
CA GLU A 743 -0.74 -14.57 -30.37
C GLU A 743 -0.62 -13.60 -29.19
N TYR A 744 -1.72 -12.94 -28.81
CA TYR A 744 -1.75 -11.96 -27.72
C TYR A 744 -1.83 -12.68 -26.36
N PRO A 745 -0.81 -12.57 -25.48
CA PRO A 745 -0.74 -13.37 -24.27
C PRO A 745 -1.76 -12.95 -23.20
N GLU A 746 -2.25 -11.71 -23.23
CA GLU A 746 -3.29 -11.25 -22.29
C GLU A 746 -4.66 -11.86 -22.60
N VAL A 747 -4.96 -12.00 -23.90
CA VAL A 747 -6.15 -12.70 -24.42
C VAL A 747 -6.04 -14.20 -24.14
N LEU A 748 -4.89 -14.83 -24.47
CA LEU A 748 -4.62 -16.23 -24.21
C LEU A 748 -4.76 -16.59 -22.71
N GLY A 749 -4.24 -15.75 -21.82
CA GLY A 749 -4.40 -15.93 -20.37
C GLY A 749 -5.87 -15.90 -19.92
N SER A 750 -6.70 -15.09 -20.58
CA SER A 750 -8.14 -14.97 -20.30
C SER A 750 -8.93 -16.18 -20.85
N ILE A 751 -8.57 -16.66 -22.05
CA ILE A 751 -9.09 -17.91 -22.63
C ILE A 751 -8.80 -19.11 -21.71
N LEU A 752 -7.58 -19.20 -21.18
CA LEU A 752 -7.20 -20.23 -20.20
C LEU A 752 -8.00 -20.09 -18.90
N GLY A 753 -8.23 -18.86 -18.41
CA GLY A 753 -9.09 -18.57 -17.27
C GLY A 753 -10.54 -19.01 -17.48
N ALA A 754 -11.09 -18.77 -18.67
CA ALA A 754 -12.42 -19.22 -19.08
C ALA A 754 -12.52 -20.76 -19.15
N LEU A 755 -11.56 -21.42 -19.80
CA LEU A 755 -11.47 -22.88 -19.84
C LEU A 755 -11.39 -23.49 -18.44
N LYS A 756 -10.54 -22.94 -17.56
CA LYS A 756 -10.45 -23.30 -16.14
C LYS A 756 -11.78 -23.17 -15.41
N SER A 757 -12.53 -22.09 -15.63
CA SER A 757 -13.87 -21.91 -15.04
C SER A 757 -14.87 -22.95 -15.54
N ILE A 758 -14.89 -23.26 -16.84
CA ILE A 758 -15.74 -24.32 -17.41
C ILE A 758 -15.38 -25.70 -16.84
N VAL A 759 -14.09 -26.04 -16.80
CA VAL A 759 -13.54 -27.31 -16.26
C VAL A 759 -13.94 -27.52 -14.80
N ASN A 760 -13.87 -26.46 -13.99
CA ASN A 760 -14.24 -26.51 -12.58
C ASN A 760 -15.73 -26.84 -12.35
N VAL A 761 -16.58 -26.63 -13.35
CA VAL A 761 -18.04 -26.60 -13.21
C VAL A 761 -18.75 -27.73 -13.99
N MET A 762 -18.28 -28.10 -15.18
CA MET A 762 -18.87 -29.20 -15.96
C MET A 762 -18.51 -30.59 -15.44
N GLY A 763 -17.27 -30.77 -14.94
CA GLY A 763 -16.71 -32.08 -14.61
C GLY A 763 -16.05 -32.77 -15.81
N MET A 764 -15.07 -33.63 -15.54
CA MET A 764 -14.10 -34.09 -16.56
C MET A 764 -14.68 -35.06 -17.61
N SER A 765 -15.72 -35.82 -17.28
CA SER A 765 -16.29 -36.85 -18.17
C SER A 765 -17.25 -36.31 -19.24
N ARG A 766 -17.76 -35.08 -19.06
CA ARG A 766 -18.67 -34.41 -20.01
C ARG A 766 -18.02 -33.23 -20.73
N MET A 767 -16.70 -33.07 -20.59
CA MET A 767 -15.99 -31.95 -21.18
C MET A 767 -15.79 -32.12 -22.69
N THR A 768 -16.13 -31.08 -23.44
CA THR A 768 -15.77 -30.91 -24.85
C THR A 768 -14.90 -29.65 -24.97
N PRO A 769 -13.63 -29.76 -25.43
CA PRO A 769 -12.91 -30.96 -25.86
C PRO A 769 -12.58 -31.93 -24.71
N PRO A 770 -12.28 -33.22 -25.01
CA PRO A 770 -11.80 -34.17 -24.00
C PRO A 770 -10.47 -33.75 -23.37
N VAL A 771 -10.31 -34.05 -22.08
CA VAL A 771 -9.09 -33.76 -21.29
C VAL A 771 -7.80 -34.30 -21.95
N LYS A 772 -7.90 -35.47 -22.58
CA LYS A 772 -6.79 -36.15 -23.28
C LYS A 772 -6.21 -35.33 -24.44
N ASP A 773 -7.05 -34.54 -25.12
CA ASP A 773 -6.65 -33.72 -26.26
C ASP A 773 -6.27 -32.30 -25.80
N LEU A 774 -6.92 -31.80 -24.74
CA LEU A 774 -6.64 -30.52 -24.12
C LEU A 774 -5.23 -30.45 -23.50
N LEU A 775 -4.85 -31.42 -22.66
CA LEU A 775 -3.61 -31.33 -21.89
C LEU A 775 -2.33 -31.23 -22.75
N PRO A 776 -2.13 -32.05 -23.81
CA PRO A 776 -0.96 -31.92 -24.68
C PRO A 776 -0.87 -30.58 -25.42
N ARG A 777 -1.99 -29.85 -25.57
CA ARG A 777 -2.02 -28.48 -26.12
C ARG A 777 -1.62 -27.44 -25.08
N LEU A 778 -1.86 -27.70 -23.79
CA LEU A 778 -1.44 -26.84 -22.67
C LEU A 778 0.05 -26.96 -22.35
N THR A 779 0.64 -28.16 -22.47
CA THR A 779 2.06 -28.41 -22.20
C THR A 779 3.00 -27.36 -22.85
N PRO A 780 2.98 -27.10 -24.18
CA PRO A 780 3.83 -26.06 -24.77
C PRO A 780 3.50 -24.63 -24.32
N ILE A 781 2.27 -24.36 -23.88
CA ILE A 781 1.83 -23.03 -23.41
C ILE A 781 2.45 -22.69 -22.05
N LEU A 782 2.83 -23.69 -21.23
CA LEU A 782 3.57 -23.47 -19.98
C LEU A 782 4.89 -22.68 -20.20
N LYS A 783 5.52 -22.83 -21.36
CA LYS A 783 6.78 -22.13 -21.72
C LYS A 783 6.59 -20.67 -22.13
N ASN A 784 5.35 -20.19 -22.23
CA ASN A 784 5.09 -18.78 -22.48
C ASN A 784 5.64 -17.95 -21.30
N ARG A 785 6.33 -16.84 -21.58
CA ARG A 785 6.97 -15.99 -20.55
C ARG A 785 5.98 -15.07 -19.81
N HIS A 786 4.76 -14.92 -20.32
CA HIS A 786 3.80 -13.96 -19.80
C HIS A 786 3.10 -14.46 -18.53
N GLU A 787 3.14 -13.65 -17.46
CA GLU A 787 2.67 -14.06 -16.13
C GLU A 787 1.20 -14.52 -16.11
N LYS A 788 0.30 -13.80 -16.81
CA LYS A 788 -1.14 -14.14 -16.88
C LYS A 788 -1.40 -15.48 -17.59
N VAL A 789 -0.54 -15.86 -18.53
CA VAL A 789 -0.62 -17.13 -19.26
C VAL A 789 -0.12 -18.26 -18.37
N GLN A 790 1.06 -18.09 -17.76
CA GLN A 790 1.63 -19.08 -16.84
C GLN A 790 0.67 -19.39 -15.70
N GLU A 791 0.17 -18.38 -14.98
CA GLU A 791 -0.71 -18.56 -13.82
C GLU A 791 -1.99 -19.34 -14.18
N ASN A 792 -2.69 -18.96 -15.25
CA ASN A 792 -3.92 -19.65 -15.65
C ASN A 792 -3.68 -21.03 -16.29
N CYS A 793 -2.57 -21.21 -17.02
CA CYS A 793 -2.21 -22.51 -17.59
C CYS A 793 -1.86 -23.51 -16.48
N ILE A 794 -1.02 -23.11 -15.53
CA ILE A 794 -0.60 -23.95 -14.40
C ILE A 794 -1.81 -24.32 -13.53
N ASP A 795 -2.67 -23.36 -13.20
CA ASP A 795 -3.91 -23.65 -12.46
C ASP A 795 -4.83 -24.62 -13.22
N LEU A 796 -4.98 -24.46 -14.54
CA LEU A 796 -5.79 -25.36 -15.36
C LEU A 796 -5.21 -26.79 -15.36
N VAL A 797 -3.89 -26.93 -15.54
CA VAL A 797 -3.16 -28.21 -15.44
C VAL A 797 -3.34 -28.83 -14.05
N GLY A 798 -3.25 -28.04 -12.98
CA GLY A 798 -3.49 -28.49 -11.60
C GLY A 798 -4.93 -28.99 -11.36
N ARG A 799 -5.94 -28.32 -11.94
CA ARG A 799 -7.34 -28.80 -11.88
C ARG A 799 -7.55 -30.09 -12.67
N ILE A 800 -6.84 -30.27 -13.78
CA ILE A 800 -6.83 -31.53 -14.53
C ILE A 800 -6.16 -32.65 -13.69
N ALA A 801 -5.04 -32.37 -13.04
CA ALA A 801 -4.35 -33.35 -12.19
C ALA A 801 -5.20 -33.81 -10.99
N ASP A 802 -5.90 -32.91 -10.28
CA ASP A 802 -6.69 -33.29 -9.10
C ASP A 802 -7.98 -34.08 -9.44
N ARG A 803 -8.60 -33.81 -10.60
CA ARG A 803 -9.94 -34.34 -10.96
C ARG A 803 -9.98 -35.28 -12.18
N GLY A 804 -8.91 -35.37 -12.95
CA GLY A 804 -8.87 -36.01 -14.27
C GLY A 804 -7.56 -36.72 -14.59
N ALA A 805 -6.73 -37.02 -13.58
CA ALA A 805 -5.46 -37.74 -13.72
C ALA A 805 -5.55 -39.01 -14.57
N GLU A 806 -6.62 -39.79 -14.39
CA GLU A 806 -6.87 -41.09 -15.03
C GLU A 806 -6.95 -41.02 -16.56
N PHE A 807 -7.32 -39.86 -17.13
CA PHE A 807 -7.47 -39.69 -18.58
C PHE A 807 -6.13 -39.45 -19.31
N VAL A 808 -5.02 -39.35 -18.57
CA VAL A 808 -3.72 -38.87 -19.05
C VAL A 808 -2.61 -39.86 -18.64
N PRO A 809 -1.74 -40.29 -19.58
CA PRO A 809 -0.65 -41.22 -19.25
C PRO A 809 0.42 -40.56 -18.36
N ALA A 810 0.94 -41.31 -17.38
CA ALA A 810 1.99 -40.88 -16.45
C ALA A 810 3.22 -40.21 -17.11
N ARG A 811 3.56 -40.61 -18.35
CA ARG A 811 4.66 -40.01 -19.12
C ARG A 811 4.46 -38.53 -19.45
N GLU A 812 3.23 -38.10 -19.75
CA GLU A 812 2.94 -36.69 -20.00
C GLU A 812 2.95 -35.89 -18.70
N TRP A 813 2.45 -36.48 -17.59
CA TRP A 813 2.57 -35.88 -16.27
C TRP A 813 4.04 -35.67 -15.84
N MET A 814 4.93 -36.62 -16.09
CA MET A 814 6.38 -36.44 -15.85
C MET A 814 6.99 -35.33 -16.71
N ARG A 815 6.59 -35.21 -17.97
CA ARG A 815 7.02 -34.08 -18.83
C ARG A 815 6.58 -32.74 -18.25
N ILE A 816 5.33 -32.65 -17.79
CA ILE A 816 4.79 -31.46 -17.13
C ILE A 816 5.57 -31.15 -15.84
N CYS A 817 5.93 -32.14 -15.02
CA CYS A 817 6.80 -31.92 -13.85
C CYS A 817 8.15 -31.26 -14.21
N PHE A 818 8.81 -31.69 -15.30
CA PHE A 818 10.04 -31.05 -15.76
C PHE A 818 9.81 -29.61 -16.23
N GLU A 819 8.73 -29.32 -16.97
CA GLU A 819 8.43 -27.98 -17.46
C GLU A 819 7.97 -27.03 -16.31
N LEU A 820 7.28 -27.56 -15.28
CA LEU A 820 6.90 -26.82 -14.07
C LEU A 820 8.09 -26.49 -13.15
N LEU A 821 9.18 -27.26 -13.20
CA LEU A 821 10.39 -27.00 -12.41
C LEU A 821 11.02 -25.64 -12.78
N GLU A 822 10.98 -25.26 -14.07
CA GLU A 822 11.40 -23.92 -14.51
C GLU A 822 10.45 -22.83 -13.98
N MET A 823 9.16 -23.11 -13.84
CA MET A 823 8.15 -22.16 -13.32
C MET A 823 8.30 -21.87 -11.83
N LEU A 824 9.05 -22.68 -11.08
CA LEU A 824 9.46 -22.36 -9.71
C LEU A 824 10.38 -21.13 -9.64
N LYS A 825 11.02 -20.75 -10.76
CA LYS A 825 11.84 -19.54 -10.87
C LYS A 825 11.06 -18.24 -11.06
N ALA A 826 9.76 -18.31 -11.34
CA ALA A 826 8.95 -17.12 -11.60
C ALA A 826 9.06 -16.07 -10.47
N THR A 827 9.13 -14.79 -10.83
CA THR A 827 9.19 -13.64 -9.91
C THR A 827 7.89 -13.49 -9.10
N LYS A 828 6.74 -13.72 -9.73
CA LYS A 828 5.42 -13.64 -9.12
C LYS A 828 5.18 -14.77 -8.10
N LYS A 829 4.80 -14.41 -6.87
CA LYS A 829 4.46 -15.39 -5.81
C LYS A 829 3.27 -16.29 -6.19
N ALA A 830 2.30 -15.76 -6.93
CA ALA A 830 1.10 -16.51 -7.33
C ALA A 830 1.44 -17.70 -8.25
N ILE A 831 2.26 -17.47 -9.28
CA ILE A 831 2.76 -18.52 -10.17
C ILE A 831 3.49 -19.60 -9.37
N ARG A 832 4.45 -19.21 -8.51
CA ARG A 832 5.16 -20.19 -7.66
C ARG A 832 4.19 -21.01 -6.78
N ARG A 833 3.15 -20.40 -6.19
CA ARG A 833 2.13 -21.13 -5.42
C ARG A 833 1.34 -22.12 -6.29
N ALA A 834 0.86 -21.68 -7.46
CA ALA A 834 0.13 -22.52 -8.40
C ALA A 834 0.97 -23.72 -8.86
N THR A 835 2.26 -23.49 -9.16
CA THR A 835 3.23 -24.53 -9.55
C THR A 835 3.39 -25.58 -8.45
N VAL A 836 3.64 -25.16 -7.20
CA VAL A 836 3.85 -26.09 -6.08
C VAL A 836 2.57 -26.87 -5.74
N ASN A 837 1.39 -26.23 -5.76
CA ASN A 837 0.11 -26.94 -5.62
C ASN A 837 -0.06 -28.01 -6.72
N THR A 838 0.29 -27.67 -7.96
CA THR A 838 0.20 -28.57 -9.12
C THR A 838 1.16 -29.74 -9.00
N PHE A 839 2.38 -29.54 -8.48
CA PHE A 839 3.29 -30.64 -8.14
C PHE A 839 2.66 -31.63 -7.13
N GLY A 840 1.95 -31.14 -6.11
CA GLY A 840 1.22 -32.00 -5.16
C GLY A 840 0.12 -32.82 -5.83
N TYR A 841 -0.66 -32.22 -6.72
CA TYR A 841 -1.70 -32.93 -7.46
C TYR A 841 -1.11 -33.98 -8.43
N ILE A 842 0.02 -33.69 -9.08
CA ILE A 842 0.69 -34.64 -9.98
C ILE A 842 1.37 -35.78 -9.19
N ALA A 843 2.00 -35.49 -8.05
CA ALA A 843 2.60 -36.52 -7.19
C ALA A 843 1.55 -37.49 -6.63
N LYS A 844 0.35 -36.99 -6.29
CA LYS A 844 -0.81 -37.83 -5.95
C LYS A 844 -1.29 -38.70 -7.14
N ALA A 845 -1.09 -38.25 -8.37
CA ALA A 845 -1.55 -38.95 -9.59
C ALA A 845 -0.59 -40.05 -10.08
N ILE A 846 0.72 -39.79 -10.13
CA ILE A 846 1.73 -40.77 -10.59
C ILE A 846 2.28 -41.61 -9.42
N GLY A 847 2.49 -40.97 -8.27
CA GLY A 847 3.32 -41.47 -7.17
C GLY A 847 4.51 -40.53 -6.89
N PRO A 848 4.99 -40.47 -5.64
CA PRO A 848 5.98 -39.47 -5.22
C PRO A 848 7.40 -39.74 -5.70
N GLN A 849 7.79 -41.00 -5.94
CA GLN A 849 9.20 -41.38 -6.17
C GLN A 849 9.79 -40.76 -7.45
N ASP A 850 9.06 -40.84 -8.56
CA ASP A 850 9.51 -40.30 -9.85
C ASP A 850 9.62 -38.76 -9.81
N VAL A 851 8.66 -38.09 -9.16
CA VAL A 851 8.68 -36.63 -8.96
C VAL A 851 9.85 -36.23 -8.05
N LEU A 852 10.04 -36.95 -6.93
CA LEU A 852 11.08 -36.64 -5.95
C LEU A 852 12.49 -36.71 -6.52
N ALA A 853 12.79 -37.71 -7.37
CA ALA A 853 14.08 -37.80 -8.06
C ALA A 853 14.40 -36.56 -8.90
N THR A 854 13.40 -35.96 -9.55
CA THR A 854 13.60 -34.71 -10.33
C THR A 854 13.83 -33.50 -9.43
N LEU A 855 13.12 -33.41 -8.30
CA LEU A 855 13.28 -32.34 -7.32
C LEU A 855 14.64 -32.41 -6.60
N LEU A 856 15.07 -33.59 -6.13
CA LEU A 856 16.35 -33.75 -5.42
C LEU A 856 17.55 -33.36 -6.30
N ASN A 857 17.52 -33.68 -7.61
CA ASN A 857 18.55 -33.23 -8.54
C ASN A 857 18.60 -31.69 -8.67
N ASN A 858 17.49 -30.99 -8.51
CA ASN A 858 17.44 -29.52 -8.55
C ASN A 858 17.95 -28.84 -7.26
N LEU A 859 18.03 -29.57 -6.13
CA LEU A 859 18.67 -29.06 -4.91
C LEU A 859 20.18 -28.82 -5.07
N LYS A 860 20.81 -29.44 -6.09
CA LYS A 860 22.24 -29.30 -6.43
C LYS A 860 22.54 -27.99 -7.19
N VAL A 861 21.50 -27.25 -7.59
CA VAL A 861 21.66 -25.97 -8.31
C VAL A 861 22.08 -24.86 -7.35
N GLN A 862 23.15 -24.14 -7.68
CA GLN A 862 23.73 -23.10 -6.81
C GLN A 862 22.74 -21.96 -6.45
N GLU A 863 21.86 -21.59 -7.38
CA GLU A 863 20.91 -20.49 -7.23
C GLU A 863 19.93 -20.70 -6.05
N ARG A 864 19.96 -19.78 -5.07
CA ARG A 864 19.20 -19.88 -3.82
C ARG A 864 17.69 -20.01 -4.05
N GLN A 865 17.13 -19.29 -5.03
CA GLN A 865 15.70 -19.28 -5.30
C GLN A 865 15.19 -20.67 -5.73
N ASN A 866 15.94 -21.34 -6.61
CA ASN A 866 15.59 -22.67 -7.10
C ASN A 866 15.57 -23.69 -5.97
N ARG A 867 16.61 -23.68 -5.11
CA ARG A 867 16.68 -24.54 -3.93
C ARG A 867 15.49 -24.32 -3.01
N VAL A 868 15.17 -23.08 -2.66
CA VAL A 868 14.01 -22.77 -1.78
C VAL A 868 12.68 -23.21 -2.39
N CYS A 869 12.45 -23.02 -3.68
CA CYS A 869 11.16 -23.39 -4.28
C CYS A 869 11.04 -24.92 -4.50
N THR A 870 12.16 -25.59 -4.75
CA THR A 870 12.26 -27.07 -4.78
C THR A 870 11.99 -27.65 -3.41
N THR A 871 12.59 -27.09 -2.36
CA THR A 871 12.32 -27.38 -0.96
C THR A 871 10.82 -27.32 -0.62
N VAL A 872 10.11 -26.27 -1.05
CA VAL A 872 8.66 -26.15 -0.82
C VAL A 872 7.87 -27.17 -1.65
N ALA A 873 8.28 -27.48 -2.88
CA ALA A 873 7.67 -28.55 -3.67
C ALA A 873 7.81 -29.92 -2.98
N ILE A 874 8.99 -30.23 -2.42
CA ILE A 874 9.23 -31.47 -1.66
C ILE A 874 8.33 -31.54 -0.41
N ALA A 875 8.11 -30.42 0.29
CA ALA A 875 7.19 -30.36 1.43
C ALA A 875 5.74 -30.68 1.03
N ILE A 876 5.21 -30.11 -0.06
CA ILE A 876 3.86 -30.40 -0.54
C ILE A 876 3.72 -31.84 -1.08
N VAL A 877 4.75 -32.39 -1.73
CA VAL A 877 4.77 -33.80 -2.13
C VAL A 877 4.69 -34.72 -0.90
N ALA A 878 5.39 -34.38 0.19
CA ALA A 878 5.32 -35.14 1.43
C ALA A 878 4.00 -34.97 2.21
N GLU A 879 3.37 -33.78 2.18
CA GLU A 879 2.01 -33.57 2.70
C GLU A 879 0.99 -34.44 1.95
N THR A 880 1.08 -34.46 0.61
CA THR A 880 0.09 -35.16 -0.25
C THR A 880 0.30 -36.68 -0.36
N CYS A 881 1.54 -37.16 -0.27
CA CYS A 881 1.90 -38.58 -0.40
C CYS A 881 2.39 -39.23 0.91
N SER A 882 2.25 -38.53 2.05
CA SER A 882 2.80 -38.86 3.37
C SER A 882 4.35 -38.78 3.48
N PRO A 883 4.89 -38.31 4.62
CA PRO A 883 6.33 -38.03 4.73
C PRO A 883 7.24 -39.25 4.60
N PHE A 884 6.77 -40.45 4.95
CA PHE A 884 7.59 -41.68 4.90
C PHE A 884 8.19 -41.97 3.52
N THR A 885 7.58 -41.50 2.43
CA THR A 885 8.09 -41.72 1.07
C THR A 885 9.23 -40.76 0.69
N VAL A 886 9.29 -39.60 1.34
CA VAL A 886 10.19 -38.48 1.00
C VAL A 886 11.34 -38.36 1.99
N LEU A 887 11.06 -38.56 3.28
CA LEU A 887 12.01 -38.34 4.37
C LEU A 887 13.29 -39.20 4.27
N PRO A 888 13.23 -40.52 3.96
CA PRO A 888 14.45 -41.33 3.83
C PRO A 888 15.36 -40.87 2.69
N ALA A 889 14.79 -40.38 1.58
CA ALA A 889 15.55 -39.87 0.45
C ALA A 889 16.22 -38.53 0.77
N LEU A 890 15.51 -37.62 1.45
CA LEU A 890 16.11 -36.37 1.97
C LEU A 890 17.26 -36.65 2.95
N MET A 891 17.06 -37.56 3.91
CA MET A 891 18.09 -37.96 4.87
C MET A 891 19.30 -38.61 4.19
N ASN A 892 19.11 -39.31 3.06
CA ASN A 892 20.20 -39.86 2.28
C ASN A 892 21.00 -38.77 1.53
N GLU A 893 20.34 -37.77 0.92
CA GLU A 893 21.05 -36.64 0.28
C GLU A 893 21.80 -35.76 1.29
N TYR A 894 21.39 -35.69 2.57
CA TYR A 894 22.15 -34.99 3.62
C TYR A 894 23.55 -35.61 3.87
N ARG A 895 23.74 -36.90 3.54
CA ARG A 895 25.04 -37.59 3.67
C ARG A 895 26.05 -37.18 2.59
N VAL A 896 25.61 -36.46 1.56
CA VAL A 896 26.52 -35.92 0.53
C VAL A 896 27.32 -34.77 1.16
N PRO A 897 28.67 -34.78 1.10
CA PRO A 897 29.54 -33.83 1.80
C PRO A 897 29.58 -32.43 1.15
N GLU A 898 28.47 -31.98 0.57
CA GLU A 898 28.33 -30.63 0.00
C GLU A 898 27.44 -29.76 0.89
N LEU A 899 28.06 -28.76 1.52
CA LEU A 899 27.43 -27.78 2.42
C LEU A 899 26.17 -27.12 1.84
N ASN A 900 26.08 -26.98 0.51
CA ASN A 900 24.92 -26.43 -0.20
C ASN A 900 23.73 -27.38 -0.26
N ILE A 901 23.98 -28.69 -0.39
CA ILE A 901 22.96 -29.74 -0.41
C ILE A 901 22.45 -29.95 1.01
N GLN A 902 23.34 -30.05 2.00
CA GLN A 902 22.99 -30.17 3.42
C GLN A 902 22.11 -28.99 3.88
N ASN A 903 22.53 -27.76 3.57
CA ASN A 903 21.70 -26.56 3.78
C ASN A 903 20.36 -26.56 3.03
N GLY A 904 20.27 -27.26 1.89
CA GLY A 904 19.05 -27.43 1.11
C GLY A 904 18.11 -28.48 1.73
N VAL A 905 18.66 -29.59 2.20
CA VAL A 905 17.90 -30.62 2.93
C VAL A 905 17.39 -30.08 4.25
N LEU A 906 18.20 -29.38 5.06
CA LEU A 906 17.75 -28.77 6.32
C LEU A 906 16.60 -27.77 6.10
N LYS A 907 16.65 -26.97 5.02
CA LYS A 907 15.53 -26.08 4.65
C LYS A 907 14.31 -26.89 4.20
N SER A 908 14.52 -27.97 3.45
CA SER A 908 13.46 -28.90 3.06
C SER A 908 12.78 -29.52 4.27
N LEU A 909 13.53 -29.91 5.30
CA LEU A 909 12.99 -30.40 6.58
C LEU A 909 12.25 -29.31 7.36
N ALA A 910 12.78 -28.07 7.43
CA ALA A 910 12.11 -26.96 8.10
C ALA A 910 10.70 -26.70 7.53
N PHE A 911 10.59 -26.56 6.20
CA PHE A 911 9.30 -26.39 5.53
C PHE A 911 8.45 -27.67 5.58
N LEU A 912 9.05 -28.87 5.50
CA LEU A 912 8.32 -30.13 5.65
C LEU A 912 7.57 -30.17 6.99
N PHE A 913 8.27 -29.95 8.10
CA PHE A 913 7.66 -29.98 9.44
C PHE A 913 6.68 -28.81 9.67
N GLU A 914 6.87 -27.67 9.02
CA GLU A 914 5.87 -26.58 9.01
C GLU A 914 4.56 -26.99 8.32
N TYR A 915 4.64 -27.69 7.18
CA TYR A 915 3.45 -28.06 6.38
C TYR A 915 2.70 -29.25 6.95
N ILE A 916 3.39 -30.28 7.44
CA ILE A 916 2.76 -31.53 7.91
C ILE A 916 2.21 -31.43 9.34
N GLY A 917 2.67 -30.44 10.13
CA GLY A 917 2.19 -30.17 11.48
C GLY A 917 2.18 -31.41 12.38
N GLU A 918 0.99 -31.81 12.82
CA GLU A 918 0.74 -32.95 13.73
C GLU A 918 1.23 -34.31 13.19
N MET A 919 1.33 -34.47 11.86
CA MET A 919 1.90 -35.68 11.27
C MET A 919 3.41 -35.81 11.53
N GLY A 920 4.07 -34.75 12.01
CA GLY A 920 5.49 -34.76 12.35
C GLY A 920 5.85 -35.74 13.48
N LYS A 921 4.91 -36.02 14.40
CA LYS A 921 5.13 -36.82 15.62
C LYS A 921 5.75 -38.20 15.35
N ASP A 922 5.30 -38.87 14.28
CA ASP A 922 5.72 -40.23 13.93
C ASP A 922 7.14 -40.26 13.32
N TYR A 923 7.68 -39.10 12.97
CA TYR A 923 8.97 -38.92 12.30
C TYR A 923 10.01 -38.17 13.15
N VAL A 924 9.66 -37.63 14.32
CA VAL A 924 10.56 -36.89 15.23
C VAL A 924 11.85 -37.68 15.46
N TYR A 925 11.74 -38.89 16.00
CA TYR A 925 12.87 -39.76 16.34
C TYR A 925 13.76 -40.14 15.15
N ALA A 926 13.21 -40.19 13.93
CA ALA A 926 13.99 -40.47 12.73
C ALA A 926 14.91 -39.28 12.36
N VAL A 927 14.46 -38.04 12.64
CA VAL A 927 15.17 -36.82 12.24
C VAL A 927 16.07 -36.26 13.34
N THR A 928 15.84 -36.61 14.61
CA THR A 928 16.70 -36.23 15.75
C THR A 928 18.21 -36.33 15.47
N PRO A 929 18.78 -37.47 15.02
CA PRO A 929 20.23 -37.58 14.80
C PRO A 929 20.76 -36.69 13.66
N LEU A 930 19.92 -36.30 12.70
CA LEU A 930 20.29 -35.34 11.65
C LEU A 930 20.33 -33.91 12.20
N LEU A 931 19.41 -33.57 13.10
CA LEU A 931 19.37 -32.25 13.76
C LEU A 931 20.48 -32.09 14.82
N GLU A 932 20.88 -33.17 15.51
CA GLU A 932 22.04 -33.17 16.40
C GLU A 932 23.31 -32.70 15.69
N ASP A 933 23.63 -33.35 14.56
CA ASP A 933 24.76 -33.00 13.69
C ASP A 933 24.68 -31.53 13.23
N ALA A 934 23.53 -31.13 12.69
CA ALA A 934 23.33 -29.77 12.18
C ALA A 934 23.30 -28.66 13.26
N LEU A 935 22.96 -28.97 14.50
CA LEU A 935 23.01 -28.05 15.65
C LEU A 935 24.42 -27.93 16.26
N MET A 936 25.29 -28.92 16.05
CA MET A 936 26.70 -28.91 16.45
C MET A 936 27.65 -28.33 15.39
N ASP A 937 27.20 -28.19 14.14
CA ASP A 937 28.07 -27.76 13.04
C ASP A 937 28.69 -26.36 13.26
N ARG A 938 29.88 -26.16 12.69
CA ARG A 938 30.61 -24.89 12.76
C ARG A 938 29.91 -23.77 11.98
N ASP A 939 29.20 -24.10 10.91
CA ASP A 939 28.45 -23.15 10.09
C ASP A 939 27.23 -22.59 10.83
N LEU A 940 27.18 -21.25 10.90
CA LEU A 940 26.06 -20.51 11.48
C LEU A 940 24.75 -20.78 10.73
N VAL A 941 24.79 -21.09 9.42
CA VAL A 941 23.59 -21.33 8.61
C VAL A 941 23.00 -22.72 8.86
N HIS A 942 23.83 -23.72 9.14
CA HIS A 942 23.39 -25.05 9.58
C HIS A 942 22.65 -24.95 10.91
N ARG A 943 23.30 -24.39 11.94
CA ARG A 943 22.69 -24.17 13.27
C ARG A 943 21.41 -23.32 13.20
N GLN A 944 21.39 -22.28 12.36
CA GLN A 944 20.20 -21.45 12.16
C GLN A 944 19.05 -22.25 11.55
N THR A 945 19.33 -23.01 10.47
CA THR A 945 18.28 -23.75 9.77
C THR A 945 17.75 -24.89 10.64
N ALA A 946 18.64 -25.60 11.34
CA ALA A 946 18.27 -26.66 12.27
C ALA A 946 17.41 -26.12 13.43
N ALA A 947 17.74 -24.96 14.01
CA ALA A 947 16.90 -24.32 15.03
C ALA A 947 15.48 -23.97 14.49
N VAL A 948 15.37 -23.50 13.24
CA VAL A 948 14.06 -23.30 12.60
C VAL A 948 13.32 -24.63 12.43
N THR A 949 13.98 -25.72 12.05
CA THR A 949 13.35 -27.05 12.02
C THR A 949 12.87 -27.49 13.40
N VAL A 950 13.68 -27.33 14.45
CA VAL A 950 13.29 -27.62 15.85
C VAL A 950 12.06 -26.82 16.29
N LYS A 951 11.99 -25.53 15.94
CA LYS A 951 10.80 -24.69 16.17
C LYS A 951 9.54 -25.32 15.57
N HIS A 952 9.56 -25.65 14.27
CA HIS A 952 8.39 -26.20 13.59
C HIS A 952 8.02 -27.60 14.10
N LEU A 953 9.04 -28.43 14.37
CA LEU A 953 8.88 -29.78 14.93
C LEU A 953 8.22 -29.72 16.32
N ALA A 954 8.70 -28.85 17.20
CA ALA A 954 8.14 -28.64 18.53
C ALA A 954 6.68 -28.15 18.46
N LEU A 955 6.43 -27.07 17.72
CA LEU A 955 5.07 -26.53 17.53
C LEU A 955 4.09 -27.53 16.91
N GLY A 956 4.55 -28.40 16.01
CA GLY A 956 3.73 -29.45 15.39
C GLY A 956 3.48 -30.65 16.29
N CYS A 957 4.38 -30.95 17.24
CA CYS A 957 4.31 -32.13 18.11
C CYS A 957 3.86 -31.82 19.56
N ALA A 958 3.52 -30.56 19.86
CA ALA A 958 3.07 -30.13 21.18
C ALA A 958 1.81 -30.90 21.62
N GLY A 959 1.85 -31.50 22.81
CA GLY A 959 0.76 -32.33 23.34
C GLY A 959 0.61 -33.72 22.71
N LEU A 960 1.52 -34.14 21.82
CA LEU A 960 1.46 -35.44 21.13
C LEU A 960 2.41 -36.50 21.72
N GLY A 961 3.03 -36.23 22.87
CA GLY A 961 3.88 -37.19 23.60
C GLY A 961 5.34 -37.30 23.13
N CYS A 962 5.85 -36.31 22.38
CA CYS A 962 7.24 -36.26 21.89
C CYS A 962 8.16 -35.36 22.74
N GLU A 963 7.86 -35.21 24.02
CA GLU A 963 8.54 -34.28 24.94
C GLU A 963 10.02 -34.65 25.16
N ASP A 964 10.33 -35.94 25.22
CA ASP A 964 11.68 -36.47 25.38
C ASP A 964 12.63 -36.07 24.25
N ALA A 965 12.19 -36.19 23.00
CA ALA A 965 12.96 -35.82 21.82
C ALA A 965 13.10 -34.29 21.68
N ILE A 966 12.07 -33.52 22.06
CA ILE A 966 12.15 -32.05 22.04
C ILE A 966 13.06 -31.54 23.16
N MET A 967 13.03 -32.16 24.35
CA MET A 967 13.98 -31.89 25.44
C MET A 967 15.43 -32.17 24.99
N HIS A 968 15.65 -33.28 24.30
CA HIS A 968 16.98 -33.61 23.75
C HIS A 968 17.44 -32.56 22.73
N LEU A 969 16.59 -32.18 21.76
CA LEU A 969 16.91 -31.12 20.79
C LEU A 969 17.11 -29.73 21.44
N LEU A 970 16.41 -29.44 22.54
CA LEU A 970 16.62 -28.23 23.33
C LEU A 970 18.03 -28.19 23.94
N ASN A 971 18.58 -29.33 24.39
CA ASN A 971 19.95 -29.39 24.93
C ASN A 971 21.02 -29.01 23.89
N TYR A 972 20.83 -29.35 22.61
CA TYR A 972 21.71 -28.92 21.52
C TYR A 972 21.42 -27.49 21.04
N THR A 973 20.20 -27.00 21.25
CA THR A 973 19.81 -25.63 20.89
C THR A 973 20.31 -24.60 21.92
N TRP A 974 20.30 -24.95 23.21
CA TRP A 974 20.59 -24.03 24.33
C TRP A 974 21.98 -23.37 24.31
N PRO A 975 23.08 -24.04 23.94
CA PRO A 975 24.40 -23.40 23.83
C PRO A 975 24.43 -22.22 22.85
N ASN A 976 23.54 -22.21 21.86
CA ASN A 976 23.50 -21.19 20.80
C ASN A 976 22.88 -19.85 21.23
N ILE A 977 22.38 -19.71 22.47
CA ILE A 977 21.81 -18.45 22.99
C ILE A 977 22.82 -17.29 23.09
N PHE A 978 24.12 -17.58 23.10
CA PHE A 978 25.17 -16.56 23.16
C PHE A 978 25.62 -16.05 21.78
N GLU A 979 25.01 -16.54 20.71
CA GLU A 979 25.35 -16.13 19.34
C GLU A 979 24.93 -14.70 19.04
N THR A 980 25.79 -13.97 18.33
CA THR A 980 25.61 -12.53 18.07
C THR A 980 24.93 -12.25 16.72
N SER A 981 24.88 -13.23 15.81
CA SER A 981 24.25 -13.09 14.51
C SER A 981 22.73 -12.95 14.64
N PRO A 982 22.11 -11.83 14.20
CA PRO A 982 20.67 -11.57 14.39
C PRO A 982 19.76 -12.66 13.82
N HIS A 983 20.18 -13.33 12.74
CA HIS A 983 19.38 -14.38 12.11
C HIS A 983 19.42 -15.71 12.87
N LEU A 984 20.58 -16.08 13.42
CA LEU A 984 20.73 -17.28 14.24
C LEU A 984 20.07 -17.09 15.61
N ILE A 985 20.34 -15.97 16.29
CA ILE A 985 19.81 -15.74 17.63
C ILE A 985 18.28 -15.61 17.65
N ASN A 986 17.66 -15.08 16.59
CA ASN A 986 16.20 -15.08 16.47
C ASN A 986 15.67 -16.51 16.25
N ALA A 987 16.28 -17.30 15.35
CA ALA A 987 15.90 -18.70 15.15
C ALA A 987 16.03 -19.55 16.44
N VAL A 988 17.08 -19.34 17.23
CA VAL A 988 17.29 -19.99 18.53
C VAL A 988 16.23 -19.58 19.55
N HIS A 989 15.91 -18.29 19.66
CA HIS A 989 14.83 -17.83 20.54
C HIS A 989 13.46 -18.40 20.11
N GLU A 990 13.19 -18.45 18.80
CA GLU A 990 11.95 -19.04 18.27
C GLU A 990 11.89 -20.57 18.51
N ALA A 991 13.02 -21.27 18.45
CA ALA A 991 13.10 -22.69 18.80
C ALA A 991 12.82 -22.95 20.28
N ILE A 992 13.38 -22.12 21.18
CA ILE A 992 13.11 -22.18 22.63
C ILE A 992 11.63 -21.86 22.92
N GLU A 993 11.04 -20.90 22.22
CA GLU A 993 9.61 -20.55 22.33
C GLU A 993 8.69 -21.70 21.85
N GLY A 994 9.07 -22.40 20.78
CA GLY A 994 8.39 -23.62 20.33
C GLY A 994 8.52 -24.77 21.33
N ALA A 995 9.73 -24.97 21.87
CA ALA A 995 9.98 -25.96 22.92
C ALA A 995 9.18 -25.65 24.21
N ARG A 996 9.00 -24.38 24.59
CA ARG A 996 8.13 -23.99 25.74
C ARG A 996 6.71 -24.51 25.59
N ILE A 997 6.13 -24.42 24.39
CA ILE A 997 4.76 -24.88 24.14
C ILE A 997 4.66 -26.42 24.20
N SER A 998 5.77 -27.12 23.96
CA SER A 998 5.82 -28.59 23.95
C SER A 998 6.17 -29.21 25.30
N LEU A 999 7.15 -28.65 26.00
CA LEU A 999 7.70 -29.14 27.28
C LEU A 999 7.05 -28.46 28.50
N GLY A 1000 6.24 -27.43 28.27
CA GLY A 1000 5.71 -26.56 29.31
C GLY A 1000 6.69 -25.45 29.76
N PRO A 1001 6.16 -24.37 30.36
CA PRO A 1001 6.96 -23.20 30.73
C PRO A 1001 7.87 -23.44 31.93
N GLY A 1002 7.49 -24.34 32.86
CA GLY A 1002 8.33 -24.70 34.01
C GLY A 1002 9.66 -25.36 33.63
N PHE A 1003 9.66 -26.17 32.57
CA PHE A 1003 10.88 -26.82 32.09
C PHE A 1003 11.87 -25.79 31.52
N VAL A 1004 11.39 -24.89 30.66
CA VAL A 1004 12.21 -23.79 30.11
C VAL A 1004 12.64 -22.81 31.21
N LEU A 1005 11.78 -22.54 32.21
CA LEU A 1005 12.13 -21.73 33.38
C LEU A 1005 13.36 -22.32 34.09
N GLY A 1006 13.39 -23.63 34.33
CA GLY A 1006 14.51 -24.34 34.95
C GLY A 1006 15.86 -24.11 34.27
N TYR A 1007 15.89 -24.02 32.93
CA TYR A 1007 17.09 -23.66 32.18
C TYR A 1007 17.43 -22.17 32.35
N THR A 1008 16.44 -21.28 32.36
CA THR A 1008 16.68 -19.82 32.52
C THR A 1008 17.15 -19.41 33.92
N LEU A 1009 16.72 -20.07 35.00
CA LEU A 1009 16.99 -19.64 36.38
C LEU A 1009 18.50 -19.46 36.66
N GLN A 1010 19.33 -20.31 36.06
CA GLN A 1010 20.80 -20.30 36.24
C GLN A 1010 21.46 -18.98 35.78
N GLY A 1011 20.91 -18.32 34.75
CA GLY A 1011 21.54 -17.15 34.12
C GLY A 1011 20.93 -15.80 34.50
N LEU A 1012 19.73 -15.76 35.10
CA LEU A 1012 19.02 -14.51 35.43
C LEU A 1012 19.82 -13.58 36.35
N PHE A 1013 20.42 -14.14 37.41
CA PHE A 1013 21.21 -13.40 38.41
C PHE A 1013 22.72 -13.64 38.28
N HIS A 1014 23.18 -14.28 37.21
CA HIS A 1014 24.58 -14.62 36.98
C HIS A 1014 25.51 -13.37 37.04
N PRO A 1015 26.72 -13.41 37.64
CA PRO A 1015 27.56 -12.23 37.82
C PRO A 1015 27.92 -11.47 36.52
N ALA A 1016 28.13 -12.19 35.42
CA ALA A 1016 28.46 -11.60 34.13
C ALA A 1016 27.24 -10.94 33.46
N ARG A 1017 27.30 -9.61 33.27
CA ARG A 1017 26.24 -8.80 32.63
C ARG A 1017 25.78 -9.35 31.27
N LYS A 1018 26.71 -9.79 30.41
CA LYS A 1018 26.40 -10.38 29.10
C LYS A 1018 25.51 -11.63 29.19
N VAL A 1019 25.68 -12.44 30.24
CA VAL A 1019 24.85 -13.63 30.48
C VAL A 1019 23.45 -13.19 30.90
N ARG A 1020 23.35 -12.28 31.87
CA ARG A 1020 22.06 -11.73 32.31
C ARG A 1020 21.26 -11.14 31.15
N GLU A 1021 21.87 -10.30 30.31
CA GLU A 1021 21.17 -9.64 29.19
C GLU A 1021 20.51 -10.64 28.21
N VAL A 1022 21.15 -11.79 27.95
CA VAL A 1022 20.57 -12.87 27.14
C VAL A 1022 19.46 -13.61 27.91
N TYR A 1023 19.74 -14.03 29.15
CA TYR A 1023 18.79 -14.82 29.93
C TYR A 1023 17.51 -14.06 30.31
N TRP A 1024 17.63 -12.77 30.63
CA TRP A 1024 16.47 -11.89 30.81
C TRP A 1024 15.65 -11.74 29.52
N LYS A 1025 16.29 -11.75 28.34
CA LYS A 1025 15.55 -11.73 27.07
C LYS A 1025 14.74 -13.02 26.84
N VAL A 1026 15.31 -14.19 27.15
CA VAL A 1026 14.58 -15.48 27.11
C VAL A 1026 13.43 -15.48 28.13
N TYR A 1027 13.71 -15.05 29.36
CA TYR A 1027 12.70 -14.96 30.41
C TYR A 1027 11.57 -13.97 30.10
N ASN A 1028 11.86 -12.84 29.47
CA ASN A 1028 10.82 -11.89 29.06
C ASN A 1028 9.84 -12.53 28.05
N ASN A 1029 10.34 -13.31 27.08
CA ASN A 1029 9.48 -14.05 26.14
C ASN A 1029 8.64 -15.12 26.87
N LEU A 1030 9.28 -15.88 27.77
CA LEU A 1030 8.64 -16.89 28.62
C LEU A 1030 7.50 -16.30 29.47
N TYR A 1031 7.76 -15.15 30.12
CA TYR A 1031 6.81 -14.40 30.93
C TYR A 1031 5.64 -13.87 30.10
N ILE A 1032 5.91 -13.23 28.95
CA ILE A 1032 4.89 -12.69 28.05
C ILE A 1032 3.92 -13.77 27.56
N GLY A 1033 4.42 -14.96 27.21
CA GLY A 1033 3.58 -16.02 26.64
C GLY A 1033 2.91 -16.95 27.65
N SER A 1034 3.28 -16.94 28.93
CA SER A 1034 2.77 -17.93 29.91
C SER A 1034 2.81 -17.48 31.38
N GLN A 1035 2.56 -16.19 31.67
CA GLN A 1035 2.65 -15.59 33.00
C GLN A 1035 2.01 -16.43 34.13
N ASP A 1036 0.73 -16.79 34.01
CA ASP A 1036 0.00 -17.50 35.06
C ASP A 1036 0.53 -18.93 35.28
N ALA A 1037 0.99 -19.59 34.22
CA ALA A 1037 1.57 -20.93 34.28
C ALA A 1037 2.99 -20.97 34.89
N LEU A 1038 3.65 -19.82 35.05
CA LEU A 1038 4.93 -19.73 35.77
C LEU A 1038 4.75 -19.67 37.29
N VAL A 1039 3.56 -19.27 37.79
CA VAL A 1039 3.28 -19.16 39.23
C VAL A 1039 3.66 -20.42 40.02
N PRO A 1040 3.24 -21.65 39.64
CA PRO A 1040 3.66 -22.87 40.33
C PRO A 1040 5.14 -23.25 40.11
N CYS A 1041 5.81 -22.69 39.11
CA CYS A 1041 7.17 -23.07 38.71
C CYS A 1041 8.27 -22.18 39.31
N TYR A 1042 7.94 -20.99 39.83
CA TYR A 1042 8.94 -20.14 40.49
C TYR A 1042 9.55 -20.84 41.72
N PRO A 1043 10.88 -20.78 41.89
CA PRO A 1043 11.53 -21.37 43.06
C PRO A 1043 11.01 -20.72 44.35
N ALA A 1044 10.91 -21.51 45.41
CA ALA A 1044 10.70 -20.97 46.75
C ALA A 1044 11.96 -20.21 47.18
N LEU A 1045 11.80 -18.92 47.50
CA LEU A 1045 12.84 -18.10 48.10
C LEU A 1045 12.60 -18.03 49.61
N GLU A 1046 13.68 -18.10 50.38
CA GLU A 1046 13.64 -17.84 51.82
C GLU A 1046 13.56 -16.34 52.08
N ASP A 1047 13.02 -15.97 53.24
CA ASP A 1047 12.92 -14.57 53.66
C ASP A 1047 14.30 -14.02 54.05
N GLU A 1048 14.66 -12.83 53.58
CA GLU A 1048 16.00 -12.24 53.78
C GLU A 1048 15.91 -10.88 54.49
N GLY A 1049 16.33 -10.87 55.75
CA GLY A 1049 16.29 -9.68 56.60
C GLY A 1049 14.86 -9.23 56.86
N ASP A 1050 14.54 -7.99 56.46
CA ASP A 1050 13.21 -7.40 56.59
C ASP A 1050 12.26 -7.77 55.43
N ASN A 1051 12.72 -8.50 54.41
CA ASN A 1051 11.91 -8.85 53.23
C ASN A 1051 11.34 -10.27 53.34
N SER A 1052 10.02 -10.39 53.29
CA SER A 1052 9.36 -11.68 53.08
C SER A 1052 9.23 -11.96 51.58
N TYR A 1053 9.85 -13.06 51.13
CA TYR A 1053 9.80 -13.55 49.76
C TYR A 1053 9.05 -14.89 49.64
N ARG A 1054 8.77 -15.55 50.77
CA ARG A 1054 8.03 -16.81 50.83
C ARG A 1054 6.53 -16.58 50.57
N ARG A 1055 5.94 -17.46 49.75
CA ARG A 1055 4.50 -17.42 49.39
C ARG A 1055 3.71 -18.36 50.30
N HIS A 1056 3.40 -17.91 51.51
CA HIS A 1056 2.77 -18.72 52.55
C HIS A 1056 1.44 -19.37 52.12
N GLU A 1057 0.70 -18.76 51.20
CA GLU A 1057 -0.56 -19.28 50.66
C GLU A 1057 -0.39 -20.61 49.92
N LEU A 1058 0.79 -20.87 49.34
CA LEU A 1058 1.10 -22.13 48.66
C LEU A 1058 1.53 -23.25 49.61
N ASP A 1059 1.87 -22.91 50.86
CA ASP A 1059 2.20 -23.88 51.92
C ASP A 1059 0.95 -24.37 52.68
N ILE A 1060 -0.23 -23.79 52.41
CA ILE A 1060 -1.49 -24.16 53.09
C ILE A 1060 -2.01 -25.50 52.55
N PHE A 1061 -1.96 -26.52 53.39
CA PHE A 1061 -2.64 -27.80 53.19
C PHE A 1061 -3.98 -27.79 53.96
N ILE A 1062 -5.11 -27.97 53.25
CA ILE A 1062 -6.48 -27.95 53.79
C ILE A 1062 -7.02 -29.38 53.86
#